data_AF-A0A3D0ZXJ8-F1
#
_entry.id   AF-A0A3D0ZXJ8-F1
#
_cell.length_a   1.000
_cell.length_b   1.000
_cell.length_c   1.000
_cell.angle_alpha   90.00
_cell.angle_beta   90.00
_cell.angle_gamma   90.00
#
_symmetry.space_group_name_H-M   'P 1'
#
loop_
_entity.id
_entity.type
_entity.pdbx_description
1 polymer ?
#
loop_
_entity_poly.entity_id
_entity_poly.type
_entity_poly.pdbx_seq_one_letter_code
_entity_poly.pdbx_strand_id
1 'polypeptide(L)'
;MALVINTNVSSLTAQRALAESNSELQTAMERLATGSKINSAADDAAGLAMVQRMTAQVRGLAMAVKNANDGQALTQSVEGALGEVSDMLQRMRELALQSANGTNSSADRSFLQSEVNLLIQEISRVAGNTRYNGELILDGTFLNKSLQVGVEEGENIIFSVESVAAEMIGAHTLVGNGQAAIAPGTTPPDNPTTTNDDIEIFGFLGTVKTAASPTDSAKETAVKVNNLTGQSGVKAYAKTYASLYSATTTAKTYSVNINGYETGNFVIAEGDVESAVDAINQISGSTGVTASSADNKILLFDSDGDDITIENTQTLAGHNDLRVQKIAEDGKITSTVGSAVSLGISGTNDATRVSGTLKLVSPNAFSIDQKAVNEVHTVTPGGLSTYGAGDTLTISDGVTTATVSYTSSNIPGTDIDKLVEGIQSATNYGDLKFEVAKSADGSKLEFTYKAAGRNYQVDTWTPTTSDLTNGDGSANAIVIDNGNSQVANISLAAAAHGNVDALITAIKGHGSYGAQNFTVYKNAAGTGVEFIYKTPGDQTKPSITVAGAQVVVSTSDTKAAGPGRPSYDISGQTDDSIALKEAGVNSLGYYTENSAAGSLKNLTQIQISNMVDAGDSISIIDAALDKVAQMRSDLGAIENRLAYTVSNLMNIAEKTAAARSRLDDADYALESARLAKAQVIQQAGTSMLSQANQLTQLVLDLLR
;
A
#
# COMPACT_ATOMS: atom_id res chain seq x y z
N MET A 1 -103.85 10.53 17.70
CA MET A 1 -102.79 11.53 17.45
C MET A 1 -103.26 12.86 17.99
N ALA A 2 -102.59 13.40 19.01
CA ALA A 2 -102.90 14.74 19.51
C ALA A 2 -102.29 15.78 18.56
N LEU A 3 -103.11 16.67 18.00
CA LEU A 3 -102.67 17.73 17.11
C LEU A 3 -102.20 18.91 17.97
N VAL A 4 -100.88 19.08 18.11
CA VAL A 4 -100.27 20.16 18.91
C VAL A 4 -100.10 21.39 18.02
N ILE A 5 -100.86 22.46 18.30
CA ILE A 5 -100.93 23.67 17.45
C ILE A 5 -99.76 24.64 17.74
N ASN A 6 -99.14 24.56 18.92
CA ASN A 6 -98.09 25.47 19.35
C ASN A 6 -96.68 25.12 18.80
N THR A 7 -96.53 23.98 18.12
CA THR A 7 -95.25 23.56 17.52
C THR A 7 -95.55 22.90 16.17
N ASN A 8 -95.32 23.63 15.07
CA ASN A 8 -95.52 23.11 13.71
C ASN A 8 -94.37 22.18 13.32
N VAL A 9 -94.53 20.89 13.60
CA VAL A 9 -93.53 19.85 13.34
C VAL A 9 -93.22 19.71 11.85
N SER A 10 -94.20 19.93 10.96
CA SER A 10 -94.01 19.85 9.50
C SER A 10 -93.14 21.00 8.98
N SER A 11 -93.36 22.22 9.46
CA SER A 11 -92.53 23.39 9.14
C SER A 11 -91.12 23.25 9.71
N LEU A 12 -90.98 22.75 10.94
CA LEU A 12 -89.68 22.54 11.59
C LEU A 12 -88.86 21.43 10.91
N THR A 13 -89.53 20.38 10.41
CA THR A 13 -88.91 19.32 9.60
C THR A 13 -88.48 19.85 8.23
N ALA A 14 -89.32 20.67 7.57
CA ALA A 14 -88.98 21.31 6.30
C ALA A 14 -87.81 22.32 6.45
N GLN A 15 -87.75 23.09 7.54
CA GLN A 15 -86.62 23.97 7.85
C GLN A 15 -85.33 23.20 8.10
N ARG A 16 -85.39 22.06 8.82
CA ARG A 16 -84.23 21.19 9.04
C ARG A 16 -83.73 20.60 7.71
N ALA A 17 -84.64 20.10 6.86
CA ALA A 17 -84.30 19.57 5.55
C ALA A 17 -83.74 20.64 4.59
N LEU A 18 -84.24 21.89 4.65
CA LEU A 18 -83.71 23.02 3.90
C LEU A 18 -82.31 23.43 4.39
N ALA A 19 -82.08 23.45 5.70
CA ALA A 19 -80.76 23.74 6.26
C ALA A 19 -79.74 22.67 5.87
N GLU A 20 -80.11 21.39 5.91
CA GLU A 20 -79.30 20.26 5.45
C GLU A 20 -79.00 20.36 3.95
N SER A 21 -80.02 20.64 3.12
CA SER A 21 -79.86 20.82 1.67
C SER A 21 -78.99 22.03 1.30
N ASN A 22 -79.07 23.13 2.04
CA ASN A 22 -78.19 24.29 1.83
C ASN A 22 -76.73 23.96 2.18
N SER A 23 -76.50 23.14 3.21
CA SER A 23 -75.16 22.64 3.55
C SER A 23 -74.63 21.71 2.46
N GLU A 24 -75.43 20.74 1.98
CA GLU A 24 -75.05 19.84 0.89
C GLU A 24 -74.72 20.63 -0.40
N LEU A 25 -75.50 21.66 -0.71
CA LEU A 25 -75.27 22.52 -1.88
C LEU A 25 -73.95 23.29 -1.76
N GLN A 26 -73.65 23.86 -0.59
CA GLN A 26 -72.39 24.59 -0.36
C GLN A 26 -71.18 23.66 -0.48
N THR A 27 -71.22 22.48 0.14
CA THR A 27 -70.14 21.49 0.04
C THR A 27 -69.95 21.00 -1.40
N ALA A 28 -71.04 20.71 -2.12
CA ALA A 28 -70.95 20.28 -3.51
C ALA A 28 -70.37 21.40 -4.41
N MET A 29 -70.78 22.65 -4.21
CA MET A 29 -70.19 23.78 -4.95
C MET A 29 -68.70 23.98 -4.61
N GLU A 30 -68.32 23.84 -3.34
CA GLU A 30 -66.93 23.98 -2.91
C GLU A 30 -66.04 22.89 -3.55
N ARG A 31 -66.46 21.63 -3.50
CA ARG A 31 -65.73 20.50 -4.12
C ARG A 31 -65.66 20.59 -5.63
N LEU A 32 -66.70 21.09 -6.28
CA LEU A 32 -66.72 21.28 -7.74
C LEU A 32 -65.84 22.45 -8.17
N ALA A 33 -65.72 23.48 -7.34
CA ALA A 33 -64.88 24.66 -7.60
C ALA A 33 -63.39 24.37 -7.34
N THR A 34 -63.06 23.62 -6.29
CA THR A 34 -61.67 23.25 -5.99
C THR A 34 -61.20 22.03 -6.77
N GLY A 35 -62.13 21.20 -7.27
CA GLY A 35 -61.82 19.90 -7.85
C GLY A 35 -61.34 18.87 -6.83
N SER A 36 -61.37 19.20 -5.53
CA SER A 36 -60.97 18.33 -4.43
C SER A 36 -62.18 17.95 -3.59
N LYS A 37 -62.24 16.68 -3.19
CA LYS A 37 -63.19 16.08 -2.25
C LYS A 37 -62.91 16.50 -0.81
N ILE A 38 -61.65 16.84 -0.46
CA ILE A 38 -61.21 17.13 0.92
C ILE A 38 -60.67 18.57 0.98
N ASN A 39 -61.55 19.53 1.23
CA ASN A 39 -61.18 20.94 1.29
C ASN A 39 -60.81 21.41 2.71
N SER A 40 -61.36 20.75 3.74
CA SER A 40 -61.13 21.10 5.14
C SER A 40 -60.87 19.88 6.02
N ALA A 41 -60.29 20.10 7.21
CA ALA A 41 -60.11 19.04 8.21
C ALA A 41 -61.45 18.49 8.76
N ALA A 42 -62.55 19.23 8.57
CA ALA A 42 -63.89 18.80 8.95
C ALA A 42 -64.49 17.77 7.97
N ASP A 43 -64.03 17.74 6.71
CA ASP A 43 -64.49 16.77 5.71
C ASP A 43 -63.95 15.37 5.98
N ASP A 44 -62.63 15.26 6.20
CA ASP A 44 -61.94 14.01 6.55
C ASP A 44 -60.55 14.32 7.11
N ALA A 45 -60.40 14.31 8.44
CA ALA A 45 -59.13 14.61 9.09
C ALA A 45 -58.02 13.59 8.77
N ALA A 46 -58.36 12.31 8.61
CA ALA A 46 -57.38 11.27 8.30
C ALA A 46 -56.98 11.31 6.81
N GLY A 47 -57.96 11.49 5.92
CA GLY A 47 -57.74 11.67 4.50
C GLY A 47 -56.90 12.91 4.19
N LEU A 48 -57.19 14.04 4.84
CA LEU A 48 -56.40 15.27 4.71
C LEU A 48 -54.94 15.05 5.16
N ALA A 49 -54.71 14.37 6.29
CA ALA A 49 -53.36 14.08 6.78
C ALA A 49 -52.57 13.17 5.82
N MET A 50 -53.23 12.19 5.19
CA MET A 50 -52.62 11.34 4.16
C MET A 50 -52.29 12.14 2.90
N VAL A 51 -53.21 12.97 2.40
CA VAL A 51 -53.00 13.83 1.22
C VAL A 51 -51.88 14.83 1.45
N GLN A 52 -51.78 15.41 2.66
CA GLN A 52 -50.68 16.30 3.05
C GLN A 52 -49.33 15.56 3.04
N ARG A 53 -49.28 14.34 3.57
CA ARG A 53 -48.07 13.51 3.55
C ARG A 53 -47.68 13.11 2.13
N MET A 54 -48.63 12.66 1.32
CA MET A 54 -48.39 12.33 -0.10
C MET A 54 -47.96 13.57 -0.88
N THR A 55 -48.48 14.76 -0.57
CA THR A 55 -48.03 16.01 -1.19
C THR A 55 -46.60 16.37 -0.80
N ALA A 56 -46.24 16.19 0.47
CA ALA A 56 -44.86 16.35 0.93
C ALA A 56 -43.93 15.36 0.23
N GLN A 57 -44.34 14.09 0.11
CA GLN A 57 -43.59 13.05 -0.60
C GLN A 57 -43.44 13.35 -2.09
N VAL A 58 -44.49 13.74 -2.82
CA VAL A 58 -44.40 14.10 -4.25
C VAL A 58 -43.45 15.28 -4.46
N ARG A 59 -43.51 16.31 -3.60
CA ARG A 59 -42.57 17.44 -3.65
C ARG A 59 -41.15 17.01 -3.33
N GLY A 60 -40.96 16.15 -2.33
CA GLY A 60 -39.68 15.56 -1.98
C GLY A 60 -39.08 14.75 -3.14
N LEU A 61 -39.88 13.89 -3.77
CA LEU A 61 -39.48 13.07 -4.92
C LEU A 61 -39.12 13.95 -6.13
N ALA A 62 -39.87 15.03 -6.39
CA ALA A 62 -39.53 15.98 -7.44
C ALA A 62 -38.18 16.68 -7.19
N MET A 63 -37.89 17.05 -5.94
CA MET A 63 -36.59 17.59 -5.56
C MET A 63 -35.48 16.54 -5.66
N ALA A 64 -35.75 15.29 -5.28
CA ALA A 64 -34.81 14.18 -5.41
C ALA A 64 -34.46 13.90 -6.88
N VAL A 65 -35.45 13.90 -7.78
CA VAL A 65 -35.23 13.81 -9.24
C VAL A 65 -34.38 14.97 -9.74
N LYS A 66 -34.67 16.20 -9.29
CA LYS A 66 -33.87 17.38 -9.65
C LYS A 66 -32.42 17.23 -9.16
N ASN A 67 -32.20 16.83 -7.91
CA ASN A 67 -30.86 16.63 -7.35
C ASN A 67 -30.10 15.52 -8.10
N ALA A 68 -30.77 14.44 -8.50
CA ALA A 68 -30.16 13.37 -9.28
C ALA A 68 -29.77 13.83 -10.69
N ASN A 69 -30.60 14.66 -11.35
CA ASN A 69 -30.27 15.30 -12.63
C ASN A 69 -29.11 16.30 -12.49
N ASP A 70 -29.07 17.08 -11.40
CA ASP A 70 -27.97 17.99 -11.11
C ASP A 70 -26.66 17.19 -10.89
N GLY A 71 -26.75 16.02 -10.27
CA GLY A 71 -25.64 15.06 -10.15
C GLY A 71 -25.19 14.46 -11.50
N GLN A 72 -26.13 14.19 -12.40
CA GLN A 72 -25.81 13.74 -13.76
C GLN A 72 -25.08 14.84 -14.56
N ALA A 73 -25.54 16.09 -14.48
CA ALA A 73 -24.88 17.22 -15.13
C ALA A 73 -23.46 17.45 -14.58
N LEU A 74 -23.28 17.31 -13.27
CA LEU A 74 -21.98 17.37 -12.61
C LEU A 74 -21.05 16.26 -13.12
N THR A 75 -21.50 15.00 -13.10
CA THR A 75 -20.68 13.85 -13.54
C THR A 75 -20.31 13.94 -15.03
N GLN A 76 -21.22 14.42 -15.89
CA GLN A 76 -20.92 14.70 -17.30
C GLN A 76 -19.87 15.80 -17.49
N SER A 77 -19.90 16.85 -16.65
CA SER A 77 -18.87 17.89 -16.69
C SER A 77 -17.50 17.36 -16.27
N VAL A 78 -17.45 16.43 -15.32
CA VAL A 78 -16.21 15.75 -14.92
C VAL A 78 -15.74 14.84 -16.05
N GLU A 79 -16.61 14.01 -16.61
CA GLU A 79 -16.30 13.08 -17.70
C GLU A 79 -15.77 13.79 -18.94
N GLY A 80 -16.35 14.94 -19.31
CA GLY A 80 -15.85 15.76 -20.41
C GLY A 80 -14.41 16.26 -20.17
N ALA A 81 -14.12 16.74 -18.96
CA ALA A 81 -12.77 17.18 -18.61
C ALA A 81 -11.77 16.01 -18.51
N LEU A 82 -12.19 14.84 -18.03
CA LEU A 82 -11.36 13.62 -18.04
C LEU A 82 -11.08 13.13 -19.46
N GLY A 83 -12.02 13.32 -20.39
CA GLY A 83 -11.81 13.06 -21.82
C GLY A 83 -10.65 13.89 -22.38
N GLU A 84 -10.66 15.20 -22.15
CA GLU A 84 -9.57 16.10 -22.58
C GLU A 84 -8.21 15.73 -21.95
N VAL A 85 -8.20 15.38 -20.66
CA VAL A 85 -6.97 14.89 -20.01
C VAL A 85 -6.49 13.58 -20.63
N SER A 86 -7.40 12.66 -20.96
CA SER A 86 -7.06 11.41 -21.62
C SER A 86 -6.44 11.64 -23.00
N ASP A 87 -6.97 12.57 -23.80
CA ASP A 87 -6.45 12.89 -25.12
C ASP A 87 -5.07 13.55 -25.03
N MET A 88 -4.85 14.44 -24.06
CA MET A 88 -3.53 15.03 -23.79
C MET A 88 -2.51 13.98 -23.34
N LEU A 89 -2.90 13.01 -22.50
CA LEU A 89 -2.03 11.91 -22.08
C LEU A 89 -1.70 10.98 -23.26
N GLN A 90 -2.67 10.69 -24.13
CA GLN A 90 -2.40 9.94 -25.37
C GLN A 90 -1.41 10.68 -26.27
N ARG A 91 -1.56 12.00 -26.42
CA ARG A 91 -0.57 12.83 -27.16
C ARG A 91 0.81 12.81 -26.50
N MET A 92 0.89 12.91 -25.18
CA MET A 92 2.17 12.77 -24.46
C MET A 92 2.82 11.40 -24.72
N ARG A 93 2.02 10.34 -24.78
CA ARG A 93 2.48 8.98 -25.11
C ARG A 93 3.05 8.90 -26.53
N GLU A 94 2.39 9.51 -27.51
CA GLU A 94 2.89 9.58 -28.88
C GLU A 94 4.26 10.27 -28.95
N LEU A 95 4.42 11.39 -28.25
CA LEU A 95 5.68 12.14 -28.20
C LEU A 95 6.79 11.36 -27.49
N ALA A 96 6.45 10.63 -26.42
CA ALA A 96 7.40 9.76 -25.74
C ALA A 96 7.83 8.58 -26.63
N LEU A 97 6.91 7.95 -27.37
CA LEU A 97 7.21 6.92 -28.36
C LEU A 97 8.05 7.46 -29.52
N GLN A 98 7.74 8.66 -30.01
CA GLN A 98 8.55 9.32 -31.02
C GLN A 98 9.97 9.55 -30.50
N SER A 99 10.11 10.11 -29.29
CA SER A 99 11.43 10.34 -28.69
C SER A 99 12.20 9.04 -28.42
N ALA A 100 11.51 7.95 -28.06
CA ALA A 100 12.16 6.65 -27.85
C ALA A 100 12.85 6.10 -29.10
N ASN A 101 12.52 6.57 -30.30
CA ASN A 101 13.15 6.11 -31.53
C ASN A 101 14.61 6.62 -31.68
N GLY A 102 15.52 5.71 -32.01
CA GLY A 102 16.97 5.97 -32.12
C GLY A 102 17.37 6.91 -33.26
N THR A 103 16.48 7.18 -34.22
CA THR A 103 16.74 8.10 -35.33
C THR A 103 16.59 9.58 -34.96
N ASN A 104 16.04 9.91 -33.78
CA ASN A 104 15.87 11.30 -33.35
C ASN A 104 17.14 11.86 -32.69
N SER A 105 17.55 13.05 -33.12
CA SER A 105 18.67 13.76 -32.52
C SER A 105 18.33 14.30 -31.13
N SER A 106 19.34 14.64 -30.34
CA SER A 106 19.13 15.30 -29.03
C SER A 106 18.41 16.64 -29.15
N ALA A 107 18.60 17.37 -30.26
CA ALA A 107 17.89 18.61 -30.54
C ALA A 107 16.39 18.36 -30.79
N ASP A 108 16.05 17.34 -31.57
CA ASP A 108 14.64 16.97 -31.84
C ASP A 108 13.92 16.59 -30.55
N ARG A 109 14.59 15.81 -29.68
CA ARG A 109 14.06 15.42 -28.36
C ARG A 109 13.80 16.62 -27.45
N SER A 110 14.59 17.69 -27.56
CA SER A 110 14.36 18.93 -26.81
C SER A 110 13.10 19.67 -27.27
N PHE A 111 12.77 19.62 -28.58
CA PHE A 111 11.53 20.20 -29.09
C PHE A 111 10.32 19.38 -28.64
N LEU A 112 10.40 18.05 -28.72
CA LEU A 112 9.35 17.15 -28.21
C LEU A 112 9.11 17.35 -26.71
N GLN A 113 10.18 17.50 -25.91
CA GLN A 113 10.05 17.79 -24.48
C GLN A 113 9.31 19.11 -24.21
N SER A 114 9.50 20.12 -25.05
CA SER A 114 8.81 21.41 -24.91
C SER A 114 7.30 21.25 -25.14
N GLU A 115 6.88 20.42 -26.10
CA GLU A 115 5.47 20.09 -26.32
C GLU A 115 4.88 19.31 -25.13
N VAL A 116 5.62 18.32 -24.60
CA VAL A 116 5.22 17.60 -23.38
C VAL A 116 5.06 18.53 -22.19
N ASN A 117 5.97 19.48 -21.99
CA ASN A 117 5.87 20.47 -20.91
C ASN A 117 4.61 21.35 -21.04
N LEU A 118 4.22 21.72 -22.26
CA LEU A 118 2.98 22.46 -22.50
C LEU A 118 1.74 21.60 -22.19
N LEU A 119 1.74 20.32 -22.56
CA LEU A 119 0.66 19.39 -22.22
C LEU A 119 0.52 19.21 -20.71
N ILE A 120 1.62 19.11 -19.98
CA ILE A 120 1.62 19.03 -18.50
C ILE A 120 1.00 20.30 -17.88
N GLN A 121 1.35 21.47 -18.41
CA GLN A 121 0.75 22.75 -17.97
C GLN A 121 -0.75 22.80 -18.26
N GLU A 122 -1.17 22.30 -19.42
CA GLU A 122 -2.57 22.28 -19.81
C GLU A 122 -3.39 21.28 -18.98
N ILE A 123 -2.86 20.10 -18.67
CA ILE A 123 -3.47 19.15 -17.72
C ILE A 123 -3.63 19.81 -16.35
N SER A 124 -2.59 20.49 -15.86
CA SER A 124 -2.65 21.24 -14.59
C SER A 124 -3.69 22.36 -14.64
N ARG A 125 -3.84 23.03 -15.78
CA ARG A 125 -4.86 24.06 -16.01
C ARG A 125 -6.27 23.47 -15.98
N VAL A 126 -6.51 22.32 -16.60
CA VAL A 126 -7.80 21.62 -16.57
C VAL A 126 -8.14 21.21 -15.14
N ALA A 127 -7.21 20.61 -14.40
CA ALA A 127 -7.41 20.25 -13.00
C ALA A 127 -7.75 21.46 -12.11
N GLY A 128 -7.02 22.57 -12.27
CA GLY A 128 -7.16 23.77 -11.43
C GLY A 128 -8.31 24.72 -11.80
N ASN A 129 -8.90 24.61 -12.99
CA ASN A 129 -9.95 25.52 -13.47
C ASN A 129 -11.32 24.86 -13.69
N THR A 130 -11.39 23.53 -13.74
CA THR A 130 -12.68 22.85 -13.92
C THR A 130 -13.51 23.02 -12.66
N ARG A 131 -14.64 23.72 -12.81
CA ARG A 131 -15.55 24.06 -11.72
C ARG A 131 -16.97 23.70 -12.06
N TYR A 132 -17.70 23.25 -11.05
CA TYR A 132 -19.14 23.12 -11.10
C TYR A 132 -19.76 23.97 -9.98
N ASN A 133 -20.65 24.89 -10.34
CA ASN A 133 -21.28 25.81 -9.38
C ASN A 133 -20.28 26.56 -8.46
N GLY A 134 -19.11 26.91 -8.99
CA GLY A 134 -18.05 27.64 -8.27
C GLY A 134 -17.06 26.77 -7.49
N GLU A 135 -17.38 25.50 -7.25
CA GLU A 135 -16.51 24.54 -6.55
C GLU A 135 -15.58 23.81 -7.54
N LEU A 136 -14.33 23.57 -7.13
CA LEU A 136 -13.38 22.77 -7.90
C LEU A 136 -13.71 21.29 -7.77
N ILE A 137 -13.65 20.58 -8.89
CA ILE A 137 -14.09 19.18 -8.95
C ILE A 137 -12.96 18.19 -9.27
N LEU A 138 -11.80 18.68 -9.75
CA LEU A 138 -10.70 17.86 -10.26
C LEU A 138 -9.37 18.07 -9.52
N ASP A 139 -9.39 18.78 -8.40
CA ASP A 139 -8.20 19.07 -7.58
C ASP A 139 -7.95 18.00 -6.49
N GLY A 140 -8.87 17.06 -6.31
CA GLY A 140 -8.83 16.01 -5.28
C GLY A 140 -9.49 16.40 -3.95
N THR A 141 -10.05 17.60 -3.84
CA THR A 141 -10.83 18.01 -2.66
C THR A 141 -12.28 17.53 -2.69
N PHE A 142 -12.74 17.08 -3.86
CA PHE A 142 -14.11 16.63 -4.11
C PHE A 142 -14.35 15.19 -3.61
N LEU A 143 -14.13 14.97 -2.32
CA LEU A 143 -14.23 13.66 -1.66
C LEU A 143 -15.54 13.53 -0.87
N ASN A 144 -16.12 12.34 -0.89
CA ASN A 144 -17.30 11.94 -0.11
C ASN A 144 -18.49 12.90 -0.28
N LYS A 145 -18.71 13.39 -1.50
CA LYS A 145 -19.82 14.30 -1.81
C LYS A 145 -21.11 13.50 -1.85
N SER A 146 -22.06 13.94 -1.03
CA SER A 146 -23.33 13.25 -0.82
C SER A 146 -24.45 13.96 -1.57
N LEU A 147 -25.15 13.23 -2.43
CA LEU A 147 -26.32 13.71 -3.15
C LEU A 147 -27.57 13.09 -2.55
N GLN A 148 -28.44 13.92 -1.97
CA GLN A 148 -29.76 13.50 -1.50
C GLN A 148 -30.65 13.21 -2.71
N VAL A 149 -30.90 11.93 -2.96
CA VAL A 149 -31.70 11.44 -4.10
C VAL A 149 -32.94 10.69 -3.64
N GLY A 150 -33.37 10.92 -2.41
CA GLY A 150 -34.58 10.35 -1.84
C GLY A 150 -35.32 11.32 -0.92
N VAL A 151 -36.44 10.87 -0.38
CA VAL A 151 -37.32 11.69 0.48
C VAL A 151 -37.05 11.50 1.96
N GLU A 152 -36.42 10.38 2.33
CA GLU A 152 -36.06 10.08 3.71
C GLU A 152 -34.57 10.37 3.98
N GLU A 153 -34.24 10.53 5.26
CA GLU A 153 -32.85 10.72 5.70
C GLU A 153 -32.02 9.46 5.40
N GLY A 154 -30.80 9.64 4.85
CA GLY A 154 -29.89 8.54 4.52
C GLY A 154 -30.04 7.99 3.09
N GLU A 155 -31.01 8.46 2.31
CA GLU A 155 -31.18 8.12 0.89
C GLU A 155 -30.23 8.93 -0.01
N ASN A 156 -28.93 8.66 0.15
CA ASN A 156 -27.85 9.42 -0.47
C ASN A 156 -27.05 8.57 -1.48
N ILE A 157 -26.62 9.18 -2.57
CA ILE A 157 -25.53 8.67 -3.40
C ILE A 157 -24.28 9.44 -3.02
N ILE A 158 -23.30 8.74 -2.46
CA ILE A 158 -21.98 9.29 -2.14
C ILE A 158 -21.03 8.94 -3.27
N PHE A 159 -20.29 9.94 -3.76
CA PHE A 159 -19.18 9.70 -4.65
C PHE A 159 -18.01 10.65 -4.38
N SER A 160 -16.85 10.28 -4.91
CA SER A 160 -15.63 11.05 -4.83
C SER A 160 -15.08 11.21 -6.25
N VAL A 161 -14.45 12.34 -6.51
CA VAL A 161 -13.66 12.57 -7.73
C VAL A 161 -12.22 12.78 -7.30
N GLU A 162 -11.33 11.94 -7.83
CA GLU A 162 -9.91 12.04 -7.54
C GLU A 162 -9.26 13.21 -8.32
N SER A 163 -8.05 13.58 -7.91
CA SER A 163 -7.31 14.64 -8.57
C SER A 163 -6.74 14.17 -9.91
N VAL A 164 -6.82 15.03 -10.94
CA VAL A 164 -6.06 14.85 -12.20
C VAL A 164 -4.94 15.85 -12.34
N ALA A 165 -4.57 16.55 -11.26
CA ALA A 165 -3.43 17.44 -11.26
C ALA A 165 -2.16 16.67 -11.64
N ALA A 166 -1.29 17.29 -12.43
CA ALA A 166 -0.07 16.68 -12.94
C ALA A 166 0.87 16.18 -11.83
N GLU A 167 0.75 16.71 -10.61
CA GLU A 167 1.53 16.29 -9.44
C GLU A 167 0.97 15.04 -8.74
N MET A 168 -0.31 14.74 -8.95
CA MET A 168 -1.05 13.67 -8.26
C MET A 168 -1.33 12.47 -9.18
N ILE A 169 -1.21 12.63 -10.50
CA ILE A 169 -1.38 11.55 -11.46
C ILE A 169 -0.03 11.10 -12.03
N GLY A 170 0.12 9.80 -12.25
CA GLY A 170 1.36 9.20 -12.72
C GLY A 170 1.43 7.71 -12.41
N ALA A 171 2.65 7.20 -12.24
CA ALA A 171 2.92 5.82 -11.89
C ALA A 171 3.44 5.72 -10.46
N HIS A 172 2.83 4.87 -9.64
CA HIS A 172 3.56 4.33 -8.50
C HIS A 172 4.60 3.37 -9.04
N THR A 173 5.87 3.62 -8.73
CA THR A 173 6.99 2.81 -9.21
C THR A 173 7.82 2.30 -8.05
N LEU A 174 8.35 1.11 -8.23
CA LEU A 174 9.32 0.54 -7.32
C LEU A 174 10.40 -0.19 -8.12
N VAL A 175 11.65 0.23 -7.93
CA VAL A 175 12.80 -0.35 -8.63
C VAL A 175 13.57 -1.25 -7.69
N GLY A 176 13.68 -2.52 -8.09
CA GLY A 176 14.49 -3.53 -7.45
C GLY A 176 15.75 -3.70 -8.28
N ASN A 177 16.82 -3.02 -7.87
CA ASN A 177 18.09 -3.08 -8.58
C ASN A 177 18.78 -4.44 -8.44
N GLY A 178 18.27 -5.36 -7.62
CA GLY A 178 18.88 -6.67 -7.37
C GLY A 178 20.31 -6.61 -6.85
N GLN A 179 21.01 -7.73 -6.99
CA GLN A 179 22.37 -7.90 -6.46
C GLN A 179 23.44 -7.21 -7.30
N ALA A 180 24.55 -6.84 -6.66
CA ALA A 180 25.77 -6.38 -7.35
C ALA A 180 26.32 -7.45 -8.31
N ALA A 181 27.28 -7.08 -9.16
CA ALA A 181 27.98 -8.06 -10.00
C ALA A 181 28.58 -9.18 -9.12
N ILE A 182 28.34 -10.44 -9.49
CA ILE A 182 28.73 -11.58 -8.65
C ILE A 182 30.26 -11.75 -8.69
N ALA A 183 30.85 -12.12 -7.56
CA ALA A 183 32.28 -12.43 -7.49
C ALA A 183 32.66 -13.45 -8.59
N PRO A 184 33.77 -13.24 -9.31
CA PRO A 184 34.02 -14.00 -10.50
C PRO A 184 34.53 -15.40 -10.16
N GLY A 185 34.14 -16.37 -10.97
CA GLY A 185 34.59 -17.77 -10.93
C GLY A 185 35.23 -18.18 -12.25
N THR A 186 35.60 -19.46 -12.36
CA THR A 186 36.12 -20.08 -13.60
C THR A 186 35.09 -20.25 -14.70
N THR A 187 33.81 -20.12 -14.33
CA THR A 187 32.66 -20.11 -15.22
C THR A 187 31.70 -19.05 -14.65
N PRO A 188 30.78 -18.49 -15.46
CA PRO A 188 29.80 -17.54 -14.94
C PRO A 188 29.07 -18.14 -13.73
N PRO A 189 29.06 -17.46 -12.57
CA PRO A 189 28.38 -17.96 -11.39
C PRO A 189 26.87 -18.16 -11.63
N ASP A 190 26.27 -19.09 -10.90
CA ASP A 190 24.83 -19.30 -10.91
C ASP A 190 24.08 -18.05 -10.42
N ASN A 191 22.80 -17.94 -10.79
CA ASN A 191 21.94 -16.87 -10.30
C ASN A 191 21.78 -17.01 -8.77
N PRO A 192 21.94 -15.93 -7.99
CA PRO A 192 21.81 -15.99 -6.53
C PRO A 192 20.38 -16.23 -6.06
N THR A 193 19.37 -16.03 -6.92
CA THR A 193 17.95 -16.23 -6.59
C THR A 193 17.68 -17.67 -6.17
N THR A 194 16.85 -17.86 -5.15
CA THR A 194 16.44 -19.17 -4.62
C THR A 194 14.92 -19.34 -4.64
N THR A 195 14.42 -20.53 -4.32
CA THR A 195 12.97 -20.79 -4.17
C THR A 195 12.34 -20.12 -2.95
N ASN A 196 13.14 -19.48 -2.09
CA ASN A 196 12.65 -18.75 -0.91
C ASN A 196 12.48 -17.24 -1.18
N ASP A 197 12.97 -16.75 -2.33
CA ASP A 197 12.95 -15.33 -2.72
C ASP A 197 11.63 -14.91 -3.40
N ASP A 198 10.52 -15.57 -3.06
CA ASP A 198 9.18 -15.23 -3.56
C ASP A 198 8.86 -13.75 -3.30
N ILE A 199 8.28 -13.08 -4.30
CA ILE A 199 7.79 -11.71 -4.16
C ILE A 199 6.29 -11.77 -3.87
N GLU A 200 5.91 -11.27 -2.70
CA GLU A 200 4.53 -10.97 -2.32
C GLU A 200 4.19 -9.53 -2.70
N ILE A 201 3.13 -9.34 -3.46
CA ILE A 201 2.69 -8.03 -3.97
C ILE A 201 1.36 -7.69 -3.33
N PHE A 202 1.31 -6.57 -2.60
CA PHE A 202 0.10 -5.98 -2.04
C PHE A 202 -0.38 -4.88 -2.97
N GLY A 203 -1.15 -5.27 -3.99
CA GLY A 203 -1.73 -4.36 -4.96
C GLY A 203 -3.11 -3.88 -4.54
N PHE A 204 -3.64 -2.89 -5.27
CA PHE A 204 -4.97 -2.31 -4.97
C PHE A 204 -6.13 -3.25 -5.32
N LEU A 205 -5.92 -4.23 -6.21
CA LEU A 205 -6.91 -5.27 -6.53
C LEU A 205 -6.85 -6.46 -5.56
N GLY A 206 -5.70 -6.70 -4.93
CA GLY A 206 -5.49 -7.82 -4.01
C GLY A 206 -4.01 -8.18 -3.80
N THR A 207 -3.77 -9.14 -2.90
CA THR A 207 -2.44 -9.66 -2.61
C THR A 207 -2.14 -10.92 -3.41
N VAL A 208 -0.97 -10.97 -4.05
CA VAL A 208 -0.51 -12.13 -4.84
C VAL A 208 0.93 -12.51 -4.50
N LYS A 209 1.33 -13.76 -4.74
CA LYS A 209 2.71 -14.24 -4.56
C LYS A 209 3.25 -14.79 -5.87
N THR A 210 4.51 -14.49 -6.16
CA THR A 210 5.26 -15.08 -7.27
C THR A 210 6.16 -16.19 -6.76
N ALA A 211 6.24 -17.29 -7.50
CA ALA A 211 7.15 -18.40 -7.17
C ALA A 211 8.52 -18.16 -7.82
N ALA A 212 9.54 -17.94 -7.01
CA ALA A 212 10.92 -17.76 -7.45
C ALA A 212 11.62 -19.11 -7.74
N SER A 213 12.59 -19.10 -8.65
CA SER A 213 13.40 -20.25 -9.05
C SER A 213 14.86 -19.82 -9.27
N PRO A 214 15.85 -20.68 -8.99
CA PRO A 214 17.27 -20.41 -9.28
C PRO A 214 17.60 -20.15 -10.75
N THR A 215 16.68 -20.43 -11.67
CA THR A 215 16.84 -20.16 -13.10
C THR A 215 16.23 -18.84 -13.54
N ASP A 216 15.49 -18.15 -12.68
CA ASP A 216 14.73 -16.96 -13.08
C ASP A 216 15.63 -15.73 -13.18
N SER A 217 15.79 -15.18 -14.38
CA SER A 217 16.29 -13.81 -14.54
C SER A 217 15.19 -12.79 -14.23
N ALA A 218 15.51 -11.49 -14.37
CA ALA A 218 14.53 -10.44 -14.16
C ALA A 218 13.39 -10.54 -15.19
N LYS A 219 13.68 -11.05 -16.40
CA LYS A 219 12.70 -11.33 -17.46
C LYS A 219 11.65 -12.34 -17.02
N GLU A 220 12.05 -13.53 -16.57
CA GLU A 220 11.10 -14.55 -16.12
C GLU A 220 10.29 -14.06 -14.92
N THR A 221 10.93 -13.33 -14.00
CA THR A 221 10.26 -12.76 -12.84
C THR A 221 9.21 -11.72 -13.26
N ALA A 222 9.54 -10.82 -14.20
CA ALA A 222 8.59 -9.84 -14.72
C ALA A 222 7.41 -10.50 -15.44
N VAL A 223 7.64 -11.57 -16.21
CA VAL A 223 6.56 -12.35 -16.84
C VAL A 223 5.63 -12.96 -15.79
N LYS A 224 6.19 -13.54 -14.72
CA LYS A 224 5.39 -14.11 -13.61
C LYS A 224 4.53 -13.04 -12.93
N VAL A 225 5.06 -11.83 -12.70
CA VAL A 225 4.29 -10.71 -12.15
C VAL A 225 3.20 -10.26 -13.13
N ASN A 226 3.54 -10.10 -14.42
CA ASN A 226 2.61 -9.62 -15.44
C ASN A 226 1.43 -10.57 -15.68
N ASN A 227 1.64 -11.88 -15.52
CA ASN A 227 0.55 -12.87 -15.55
C ASN A 227 -0.45 -12.71 -14.39
N LEU A 228 -0.04 -12.03 -13.30
CA LEU A 228 -0.85 -11.78 -12.11
C LEU A 228 -1.40 -10.35 -12.06
N THR A 229 -1.14 -9.50 -13.06
CA THR A 229 -1.60 -8.09 -13.09
C THR A 229 -3.11 -7.96 -12.96
N GLY A 230 -3.90 -8.90 -13.50
CA GLY A 230 -5.37 -8.87 -13.36
C GLY A 230 -5.87 -9.08 -11.91
N GLN A 231 -5.02 -9.58 -11.01
CA GLN A 231 -5.34 -9.82 -9.60
C GLN A 231 -4.66 -8.81 -8.66
N SER A 232 -3.48 -8.28 -9.02
CA SER A 232 -2.75 -7.30 -8.20
C SER A 232 -2.96 -5.86 -8.66
N GLY A 233 -3.13 -5.62 -9.96
CA GLY A 233 -3.10 -4.29 -10.56
C GLY A 233 -1.69 -3.73 -10.77
N VAL A 234 -0.65 -4.57 -10.60
CA VAL A 234 0.76 -4.19 -10.75
C VAL A 234 1.36 -4.84 -12.00
N LYS A 235 2.06 -4.04 -12.82
CA LYS A 235 2.84 -4.46 -13.99
C LYS A 235 4.33 -4.47 -13.64
N ALA A 236 5.11 -5.32 -14.30
CA ALA A 236 6.56 -5.40 -14.12
C ALA A 236 7.30 -5.21 -15.45
N TYR A 237 8.41 -4.50 -15.39
CA TYR A 237 9.36 -4.32 -16.47
C TYR A 237 10.74 -4.79 -16.00
N ALA A 238 11.48 -5.45 -16.86
CA ALA A 238 12.83 -5.90 -16.57
C ALA A 238 13.81 -5.28 -17.57
N LYS A 239 14.98 -4.90 -17.07
CA LYS A 239 16.10 -4.37 -17.87
C LYS A 239 17.39 -4.77 -17.19
N THR A 240 18.46 -5.00 -17.95
CA THR A 240 19.78 -5.26 -17.36
C THR A 240 20.79 -4.26 -17.85
N TYR A 241 21.47 -3.59 -16.92
CA TYR A 241 22.59 -2.71 -17.22
C TYR A 241 23.86 -3.17 -16.51
N ALA A 242 24.93 -3.26 -17.27
CA ALA A 242 26.27 -3.51 -16.76
C ALA A 242 27.25 -2.52 -17.37
N SER A 243 28.30 -2.18 -16.64
CA SER A 243 29.45 -1.46 -17.20
C SER A 243 30.66 -2.38 -17.28
N LEU A 244 31.37 -2.30 -18.40
CA LEU A 244 32.63 -2.98 -18.65
C LEU A 244 33.70 -1.94 -18.95
N TYR A 245 34.84 -2.00 -18.29
CA TYR A 245 35.95 -1.07 -18.53
C TYR A 245 37.30 -1.69 -18.18
N SER A 246 38.38 -1.10 -18.70
CA SER A 246 39.74 -1.43 -18.32
C SER A 246 40.20 -0.53 -17.17
N ALA A 247 40.83 -1.09 -16.15
CA ALA A 247 41.45 -0.34 -15.06
C ALA A 247 42.85 0.22 -15.39
N THR A 248 43.35 0.02 -16.61
CA THR A 248 44.67 0.50 -17.03
C THR A 248 44.59 1.41 -18.24
N THR A 249 45.37 2.49 -18.22
CA THR A 249 45.58 3.42 -19.34
C THR A 249 46.37 2.81 -20.51
N THR A 250 47.00 1.65 -20.31
CA THR A 250 47.73 0.96 -21.38
C THR A 250 46.75 0.15 -22.23
N ALA A 251 46.68 0.48 -23.52
CA ALA A 251 45.89 -0.27 -24.48
C ALA A 251 46.32 -1.73 -24.56
N LYS A 252 45.38 -2.63 -24.32
CA LYS A 252 45.57 -4.09 -24.38
C LYS A 252 44.52 -4.72 -25.27
N THR A 253 44.88 -5.84 -25.90
CA THR A 253 43.95 -6.60 -26.73
C THR A 253 43.21 -7.61 -25.87
N TYR A 254 41.89 -7.57 -25.92
CA TYR A 254 41.00 -8.48 -25.23
C TYR A 254 40.01 -9.11 -26.19
N SER A 255 39.45 -10.22 -25.74
CA SER A 255 38.29 -10.89 -26.31
C SER A 255 37.47 -11.35 -25.09
N VAL A 256 36.15 -11.17 -25.17
CA VAL A 256 35.25 -11.54 -24.08
C VAL A 256 34.15 -12.43 -24.60
N ASN A 257 33.68 -13.34 -23.75
CA ASN A 257 32.50 -14.13 -23.99
C ASN A 257 31.33 -13.48 -23.26
N ILE A 258 30.28 -13.11 -24.00
CA ILE A 258 29.05 -12.53 -23.47
C ILE A 258 27.91 -13.51 -23.74
N ASN A 259 27.23 -13.97 -22.70
CA ASN A 259 26.10 -14.91 -22.80
C ASN A 259 26.40 -16.14 -23.69
N GLY A 260 27.64 -16.64 -23.64
CA GLY A 260 28.08 -17.83 -24.38
C GLY A 260 28.63 -17.57 -25.79
N TYR A 261 28.65 -16.32 -26.26
CA TYR A 261 29.23 -15.93 -27.55
C TYR A 261 30.49 -15.08 -27.38
N GLU A 262 31.58 -15.50 -28.02
CA GLU A 262 32.86 -14.79 -27.99
C GLU A 262 32.89 -13.63 -29.00
N THR A 263 33.39 -12.48 -28.56
CA THR A 263 33.65 -11.32 -29.42
C THR A 263 34.87 -11.55 -30.30
N GLY A 264 35.00 -10.81 -31.40
CA GLY A 264 36.31 -10.61 -32.03
C GLY A 264 37.32 -9.95 -31.07
N ASN A 265 38.61 -10.01 -31.41
CA ASN A 265 39.63 -9.27 -30.68
C ASN A 265 39.38 -7.75 -30.79
N PHE A 266 39.40 -7.06 -29.66
CA PHE A 266 39.30 -5.61 -29.60
C PHE A 266 40.38 -5.03 -28.70
N VAL A 267 40.66 -3.74 -28.86
CA VAL A 267 41.59 -3.00 -28.00
C VAL A 267 40.79 -2.16 -27.02
N ILE A 268 41.20 -2.16 -25.75
CA ILE A 268 40.56 -1.36 -24.69
C ILE A 268 41.62 -0.76 -23.75
N ALA A 269 41.37 0.46 -23.30
CA ALA A 269 42.14 1.18 -22.27
C ALA A 269 41.21 2.04 -21.40
N GLU A 270 41.70 2.50 -20.25
CA GLU A 270 41.05 3.55 -19.44
C GLU A 270 41.01 4.85 -20.26
N GLY A 271 39.89 5.11 -20.94
CA GLY A 271 39.73 6.25 -21.86
C GLY A 271 39.44 5.89 -23.32
N ASP A 272 39.59 4.63 -23.73
CA ASP A 272 39.34 4.17 -25.10
C ASP A 272 38.58 2.84 -25.09
N VAL A 273 37.32 2.91 -25.50
CA VAL A 273 36.36 1.80 -25.45
C VAL A 273 35.65 1.53 -26.77
N GLU A 274 35.86 2.35 -27.80
CA GLU A 274 35.07 2.30 -29.05
C GLU A 274 35.26 0.98 -29.80
N SER A 275 36.51 0.50 -29.91
CA SER A 275 36.80 -0.79 -30.53
C SER A 275 36.11 -1.95 -29.82
N ALA A 276 35.93 -1.86 -28.50
CA ALA A 276 35.24 -2.86 -27.72
C ALA A 276 33.71 -2.78 -27.91
N VAL A 277 33.14 -1.57 -27.96
CA VAL A 277 31.72 -1.34 -28.26
C VAL A 277 31.36 -1.95 -29.61
N ASP A 278 32.17 -1.73 -30.65
CA ASP A 278 31.94 -2.31 -31.97
C ASP A 278 32.00 -3.85 -31.96
N ALA A 279 33.01 -4.44 -31.30
CA ALA A 279 33.17 -5.88 -31.24
C ALA A 279 32.01 -6.57 -30.49
N ILE A 280 31.48 -5.93 -29.45
CA ILE A 280 30.31 -6.44 -28.71
C ILE A 280 29.04 -6.27 -29.53
N ASN A 281 28.85 -5.13 -30.20
CA ASN A 281 27.68 -4.90 -31.04
C ASN A 281 27.60 -5.85 -32.24
N GLN A 282 28.73 -6.39 -32.72
CA GLN A 282 28.72 -7.43 -33.77
C GLN A 282 28.07 -8.74 -33.34
N ILE A 283 28.09 -9.08 -32.05
CA ILE A 283 27.47 -10.30 -31.51
C ILE A 283 26.09 -10.06 -30.87
N SER A 284 25.64 -8.80 -30.79
CA SER A 284 24.36 -8.39 -30.16
C SER A 284 23.13 -9.16 -30.66
N GLY A 285 23.08 -9.52 -31.94
CA GLY A 285 21.97 -10.29 -32.52
C GLY A 285 21.84 -11.72 -32.00
N SER A 286 22.90 -12.28 -31.38
CA SER A 286 22.88 -13.61 -30.75
C SER A 286 22.85 -13.54 -29.22
N THR A 287 23.43 -12.49 -28.62
CA THR A 287 23.51 -12.34 -27.17
C THR A 287 22.32 -11.60 -26.56
N GLY A 288 21.59 -10.78 -27.33
CA GLY A 288 20.58 -9.84 -26.81
C GLY A 288 21.18 -8.54 -26.23
N VAL A 289 22.49 -8.51 -26.00
CA VAL A 289 23.18 -7.41 -25.32
C VAL A 289 23.72 -6.41 -26.33
N THR A 290 23.35 -5.14 -26.14
CA THR A 290 23.88 -4.00 -26.90
C THR A 290 24.90 -3.23 -26.08
N ALA A 291 25.88 -2.61 -26.75
CA ALA A 291 26.93 -1.82 -26.12
C ALA A 291 26.89 -0.36 -26.60
N SER A 292 27.17 0.57 -25.68
CA SER A 292 27.39 1.98 -25.98
C SER A 292 28.55 2.53 -25.14
N SER A 293 29.23 3.57 -25.62
CA SER A 293 30.25 4.28 -24.85
C SER A 293 29.62 5.40 -24.02
N ALA A 294 29.93 5.46 -22.73
CA ALA A 294 29.58 6.59 -21.88
C ALA A 294 30.63 6.74 -20.78
N ASP A 295 31.05 7.98 -20.51
CA ASP A 295 32.07 8.32 -19.49
C ASP A 295 33.32 7.41 -19.53
N ASN A 296 33.84 7.14 -20.73
CA ASN A 296 35.00 6.26 -20.98
C ASN A 296 34.84 4.80 -20.51
N LYS A 297 33.61 4.33 -20.30
CA LYS A 297 33.27 2.94 -20.03
C LYS A 297 32.28 2.43 -21.08
N ILE A 298 32.18 1.11 -21.19
CA ILE A 298 31.19 0.44 -22.03
C ILE A 298 29.95 0.22 -21.17
N LEU A 299 28.81 0.76 -21.58
CA LEU A 299 27.50 0.43 -21.03
C LEU A 299 26.88 -0.69 -21.86
N LEU A 300 26.71 -1.84 -21.22
CA LEU A 300 26.01 -3.01 -21.74
C LEU A 300 24.54 -2.93 -21.32
N PHE A 301 23.65 -3.17 -22.27
CA PHE A 301 22.21 -3.09 -22.08
C PHE A 301 21.50 -4.27 -22.72
N ASP A 302 20.66 -4.93 -21.92
CA ASP A 302 19.67 -5.91 -22.37
C ASP A 302 18.26 -5.36 -22.09
N SER A 303 17.41 -5.33 -23.13
CA SER A 303 16.07 -4.74 -23.06
C SER A 303 15.02 -5.65 -22.42
N ASP A 304 15.26 -6.95 -22.41
CA ASP A 304 14.31 -7.93 -21.91
C ASP A 304 14.53 -8.23 -20.41
N GLY A 305 15.69 -7.83 -19.87
CA GLY A 305 16.08 -8.08 -18.50
C GLY A 305 16.70 -9.45 -18.28
N ASP A 306 17.24 -10.05 -19.36
CA ASP A 306 18.07 -11.24 -19.26
C ASP A 306 19.38 -10.89 -18.54
N ASP A 307 19.93 -11.84 -17.80
CA ASP A 307 21.19 -11.61 -17.08
C ASP A 307 22.36 -11.50 -18.07
N ILE A 308 23.34 -10.65 -17.77
CA ILE A 308 24.54 -10.46 -18.58
C ILE A 308 25.69 -11.22 -17.93
N THR A 309 26.11 -12.31 -18.56
CA THR A 309 27.33 -13.03 -18.20
C THR A 309 28.50 -12.53 -19.04
N ILE A 310 29.65 -12.34 -18.40
CA ILE A 310 30.85 -11.80 -19.05
C ILE A 310 32.04 -12.62 -18.59
N GLU A 311 32.81 -13.14 -19.55
CA GLU A 311 34.00 -13.94 -19.32
C GLU A 311 35.19 -13.40 -20.14
N ASN A 312 36.35 -13.29 -19.51
CA ASN A 312 37.58 -12.86 -20.18
C ASN A 312 38.29 -14.06 -20.82
N THR A 313 38.44 -14.08 -22.15
CA THR A 313 39.05 -15.21 -22.86
C THR A 313 40.58 -15.08 -23.03
N GLN A 314 41.20 -14.00 -22.51
CA GLN A 314 42.65 -13.79 -22.63
C GLN A 314 43.46 -14.66 -21.68
N THR A 315 44.47 -15.36 -22.23
CA THR A 315 45.37 -16.25 -21.47
C THR A 315 46.71 -15.60 -21.09
N LEU A 316 47.03 -14.42 -21.66
CA LEU A 316 48.31 -13.76 -21.42
C LEU A 316 48.38 -13.15 -20.01
N ALA A 317 49.50 -13.36 -19.33
CA ALA A 317 49.75 -12.75 -18.02
C ALA A 317 49.62 -11.22 -18.06
N GLY A 318 49.02 -10.65 -17.02
CA GLY A 318 48.75 -9.21 -16.94
C GLY A 318 47.50 -8.73 -17.69
N HIS A 319 46.63 -9.63 -18.17
CA HIS A 319 45.32 -9.30 -18.73
C HIS A 319 44.19 -9.51 -17.71
N ASN A 320 44.35 -8.95 -16.51
CA ASN A 320 43.38 -9.03 -15.39
C ASN A 320 42.84 -7.65 -14.98
N ASP A 321 42.82 -6.71 -15.93
CA ASP A 321 42.43 -5.31 -15.70
C ASP A 321 40.98 -5.02 -16.07
N LEU A 322 40.26 -5.98 -16.65
CA LEU A 322 38.85 -5.81 -16.94
C LEU A 322 38.04 -5.73 -15.64
N ARG A 323 37.14 -4.76 -15.59
CA ARG A 323 36.25 -4.51 -14.47
C ARG A 323 34.82 -4.53 -14.97
N VAL A 324 33.98 -5.25 -14.23
CA VAL A 324 32.55 -5.33 -14.48
C VAL A 324 31.82 -4.77 -13.27
N GLN A 325 30.84 -3.90 -13.49
CA GLN A 325 30.04 -3.34 -12.42
C GLN A 325 28.58 -3.23 -12.84
N LYS A 326 27.66 -3.59 -11.94
CA LYS A 326 26.23 -3.43 -12.20
C LYS A 326 25.83 -1.96 -12.15
N ILE A 327 24.98 -1.56 -13.07
CA ILE A 327 24.38 -0.23 -13.14
C ILE A 327 22.89 -0.33 -12.78
N ALA A 328 22.36 0.71 -12.14
CA ALA A 328 20.96 0.81 -11.77
C ALA A 328 20.03 0.91 -13.00
N GLU A 329 18.72 0.82 -12.76
CA GLU A 329 17.69 0.84 -13.83
C GLU A 329 17.68 2.12 -14.70
N ASP A 330 18.26 3.22 -14.21
CA ASP A 330 18.33 4.50 -14.94
C ASP A 330 19.40 4.52 -16.05
N GLY A 331 20.19 3.46 -16.18
CA GLY A 331 21.24 3.33 -17.19
C GLY A 331 22.39 4.34 -17.04
N LYS A 332 22.47 5.09 -15.93
CA LYS A 332 23.53 6.08 -15.71
C LYS A 332 24.73 5.41 -15.07
N ILE A 333 25.91 5.55 -15.70
CA ILE A 333 27.15 4.92 -15.21
C ILE A 333 27.56 5.38 -13.81
N THR A 334 27.08 6.54 -13.35
CA THR A 334 27.27 7.04 -11.98
C THR A 334 26.39 6.33 -10.94
N SER A 335 25.29 5.73 -11.37
CA SER A 335 24.30 5.04 -10.53
C SER A 335 24.68 3.55 -10.42
N THR A 336 25.75 3.24 -9.72
CA THR A 336 26.28 1.88 -9.61
C THR A 336 25.66 1.08 -8.48
N VAL A 337 25.46 -0.22 -8.69
CA VAL A 337 24.97 -1.15 -7.66
C VAL A 337 26.12 -2.02 -7.18
N GLY A 338 26.61 -1.73 -5.96
CA GLY A 338 27.77 -2.40 -5.38
C GLY A 338 29.10 -2.03 -6.02
N SER A 339 30.14 -2.78 -5.66
CA SER A 339 31.52 -2.55 -6.13
C SER A 339 31.81 -3.24 -7.46
N ALA A 340 32.77 -2.71 -8.22
CA ALA A 340 33.25 -3.34 -9.44
C ALA A 340 34.02 -4.63 -9.13
N VAL A 341 33.82 -5.63 -9.99
CA VAL A 341 34.44 -6.96 -9.94
C VAL A 341 35.58 -7.04 -10.96
N SER A 342 36.71 -7.64 -10.57
CA SER A 342 37.89 -7.84 -11.43
C SER A 342 37.84 -9.19 -12.13
N LEU A 343 37.89 -9.20 -13.47
CA LEU A 343 38.03 -10.45 -14.22
C LEU A 343 39.51 -10.85 -14.29
N GLY A 344 39.80 -12.09 -13.88
CA GLY A 344 41.09 -12.74 -14.05
C GLY A 344 41.38 -13.10 -15.50
N ILE A 345 42.54 -13.73 -15.72
CA ILE A 345 42.88 -14.33 -17.02
C ILE A 345 42.13 -15.66 -17.21
N SER A 346 41.99 -16.09 -18.46
CA SER A 346 41.24 -17.28 -18.82
C SER A 346 41.69 -18.52 -18.02
N GLY A 347 40.72 -19.25 -17.45
CA GLY A 347 40.93 -20.43 -16.62
C GLY A 347 41.24 -20.14 -15.15
N THR A 348 41.14 -18.88 -14.70
CA THR A 348 41.16 -18.49 -13.28
C THR A 348 39.78 -17.99 -12.84
N ASN A 349 39.66 -16.90 -12.10
CA ASN A 349 38.37 -16.28 -11.81
C ASN A 349 38.07 -15.21 -12.87
N ASP A 350 37.72 -15.65 -14.06
CA ASP A 350 37.61 -14.88 -15.31
C ASP A 350 36.18 -14.55 -15.74
N ALA A 351 35.18 -15.15 -15.10
CA ALA A 351 33.78 -15.02 -15.48
C ALA A 351 32.89 -14.48 -14.35
N THR A 352 32.01 -13.54 -14.67
CA THR A 352 31.02 -12.95 -13.75
C THR A 352 29.62 -12.94 -14.36
N ARG A 353 28.62 -12.68 -13.51
CA ARG A 353 27.22 -12.52 -13.88
C ARG A 353 26.69 -11.22 -13.28
N VAL A 354 25.98 -10.46 -14.10
CA VAL A 354 25.23 -9.27 -13.70
C VAL A 354 23.75 -9.59 -13.84
N SER A 355 23.04 -9.60 -12.71
CA SER A 355 21.60 -9.84 -12.70
C SER A 355 20.82 -8.66 -13.27
N GLY A 356 19.63 -8.92 -13.80
CA GLY A 356 18.72 -7.87 -14.22
C GLY A 356 18.20 -6.99 -13.07
N THR A 357 17.48 -5.95 -13.45
CA THR A 357 16.72 -5.06 -12.57
C THR A 357 15.24 -5.24 -12.83
N LEU A 358 14.42 -5.17 -11.78
CA LEU A 358 12.97 -5.35 -11.84
C LEU A 358 12.26 -4.08 -11.41
N LYS A 359 11.45 -3.50 -12.28
CA LYS A 359 10.65 -2.29 -12.02
C LYS A 359 9.17 -2.63 -12.01
N LEU A 360 8.54 -2.46 -10.86
CA LEU A 360 7.10 -2.61 -10.69
C LEU A 360 6.42 -1.26 -10.89
N VAL A 361 5.29 -1.25 -11.58
CA VAL A 361 4.53 -0.06 -11.95
C VAL A 361 3.04 -0.31 -11.72
N SER A 362 2.35 0.65 -11.11
CA SER A 362 0.90 0.61 -10.91
C SER A 362 0.29 2.02 -10.97
N PRO A 363 -0.95 2.16 -11.48
CA PRO A 363 -1.68 3.44 -11.41
C PRO A 363 -2.07 3.83 -9.98
N ASN A 364 -2.09 2.88 -9.04
CA ASN A 364 -2.43 3.09 -7.63
C ASN A 364 -1.28 2.67 -6.71
N ALA A 365 -1.31 3.15 -5.47
CA ALA A 365 -0.34 2.75 -4.45
C ALA A 365 -0.33 1.23 -4.26
N PHE A 366 0.87 0.68 -4.12
CA PHE A 366 1.11 -0.73 -3.82
C PHE A 366 2.32 -0.85 -2.91
N SER A 367 2.45 -1.98 -2.25
CA SER A 367 3.67 -2.38 -1.57
C SER A 367 4.02 -3.81 -1.94
N ILE A 368 5.25 -4.19 -1.65
CA ILE A 368 5.69 -5.58 -1.79
C ILE A 368 6.39 -6.03 -0.53
N ASP A 369 6.51 -7.34 -0.39
CA ASP A 369 7.45 -7.98 0.51
C ASP A 369 8.18 -9.08 -0.26
N GLN A 370 9.51 -9.00 -0.26
CA GLN A 370 10.34 -10.09 -0.75
C GLN A 370 11.09 -10.62 0.46
N LYS A 371 10.75 -11.84 0.88
CA LYS A 371 11.37 -12.44 2.04
C LYS A 371 12.86 -12.55 1.81
N ALA A 372 13.66 -12.04 2.74
CA ALA A 372 15.08 -12.29 2.69
C ALA A 372 15.37 -13.73 3.11
N VAL A 373 16.31 -14.36 2.42
CA VAL A 373 16.94 -15.58 2.90
C VAL A 373 17.96 -15.19 3.96
N ASN A 374 17.91 -15.86 5.11
CA ASN A 374 18.93 -15.73 6.13
C ASN A 374 20.31 -16.04 5.53
N GLU A 375 21.30 -15.17 5.74
CA GLU A 375 22.67 -15.39 5.26
C GLU A 375 23.21 -16.70 5.85
N VAL A 376 23.69 -17.61 4.99
CA VAL A 376 24.33 -18.87 5.40
C VAL A 376 25.81 -18.79 5.08
N HIS A 377 26.65 -18.85 6.10
CA HIS A 377 28.09 -18.93 5.96
C HIS A 377 28.58 -20.35 6.23
N THR A 378 29.38 -20.94 5.33
CA THR A 378 29.91 -22.28 5.53
C THR A 378 31.38 -22.23 5.95
N VAL A 379 31.74 -22.92 7.03
CA VAL A 379 33.13 -23.08 7.48
C VAL A 379 33.50 -24.55 7.41
N THR A 380 34.63 -24.87 6.80
CA THR A 380 35.21 -26.21 6.89
C THR A 380 35.89 -26.34 8.25
N PRO A 381 35.40 -27.19 9.17
CA PRO A 381 36.10 -27.40 10.44
C PRO A 381 37.46 -28.07 10.17
N GLY A 382 38.49 -27.65 10.93
CA GLY A 382 39.78 -28.35 10.97
C GLY A 382 39.62 -29.81 11.42
N GLY A 383 40.67 -30.63 11.43
CA GLY A 383 40.54 -32.08 11.68
C GLY A 383 39.80 -32.43 12.98
N LEU A 384 38.53 -32.84 12.92
CA LEU A 384 37.68 -33.11 14.10
C LEU A 384 38.29 -34.12 15.09
N SER A 385 39.17 -35.01 14.62
CA SER A 385 39.84 -36.00 15.45
C SER A 385 40.86 -35.41 16.43
N THR A 386 41.17 -34.11 16.32
CA THR A 386 42.14 -33.44 17.18
C THR A 386 41.54 -32.95 18.50
N TYR A 387 40.22 -32.98 18.68
CA TYR A 387 39.56 -32.55 19.92
C TYR A 387 39.76 -33.56 21.04
N GLY A 388 40.30 -33.09 22.17
CA GLY A 388 40.54 -33.86 23.38
C GLY A 388 39.69 -33.42 24.58
N ALA A 389 39.66 -34.25 25.64
CA ALA A 389 39.05 -33.87 26.90
C ALA A 389 39.86 -32.75 27.56
N GLY A 390 39.20 -31.63 27.89
CA GLY A 390 39.83 -30.42 28.41
C GLY A 390 39.94 -29.29 27.39
N ASP A 391 39.74 -29.57 26.11
CA ASP A 391 39.72 -28.55 25.06
C ASP A 391 38.43 -27.71 25.14
N THR A 392 38.53 -26.46 24.67
CA THR A 392 37.39 -25.56 24.58
C THR A 392 37.25 -25.03 23.16
N LEU A 393 36.02 -24.99 22.65
CA LEU A 393 35.67 -24.32 21.41
C LEU A 393 34.88 -23.06 21.75
N THR A 394 35.33 -21.90 21.26
CA THR A 394 34.58 -20.65 21.40
C THR A 394 34.06 -20.20 20.04
N ILE A 395 32.77 -19.88 20.01
CA ILE A 395 32.12 -19.16 18.91
C ILE A 395 31.61 -17.81 19.43
N SER A 396 31.70 -16.78 18.61
CA SER A 396 31.20 -15.45 18.96
C SER A 396 30.35 -14.87 17.85
N ASP A 397 29.59 -13.81 18.10
CA ASP A 397 29.06 -12.89 17.07
C ASP A 397 29.61 -11.47 17.26
N GLY A 398 30.77 -11.36 17.93
CA GLY A 398 31.39 -10.10 18.33
C GLY A 398 30.82 -9.43 19.57
N VAL A 399 29.65 -9.86 20.04
CA VAL A 399 28.97 -9.30 21.22
C VAL A 399 28.72 -10.38 22.25
N THR A 400 28.14 -11.50 21.82
CA THR A 400 27.91 -12.71 22.58
C THR A 400 29.01 -13.71 22.25
N THR A 401 29.47 -14.44 23.28
CA THR A 401 30.36 -15.59 23.13
C THR A 401 29.69 -16.81 23.73
N ALA A 402 29.72 -17.92 23.01
CA ALA A 402 29.34 -19.23 23.51
C ALA A 402 30.59 -20.13 23.48
N THR A 403 30.89 -20.73 24.63
CA THR A 403 32.06 -21.60 24.79
C THR A 403 31.58 -23.01 25.13
N VAL A 404 32.03 -23.97 24.35
CA VAL A 404 31.85 -25.41 24.58
C VAL A 404 33.10 -25.92 25.28
N SER A 405 32.93 -26.62 26.40
CA SER A 405 34.03 -27.37 27.03
C SER A 405 33.85 -28.86 26.76
N TYR A 406 34.88 -29.50 26.21
CA TYR A 406 34.86 -30.92 25.91
C TYR A 406 35.34 -31.73 27.12
N THR A 407 34.53 -32.72 27.48
CA THR A 407 34.76 -33.76 28.48
C THR A 407 34.78 -35.10 27.77
N SER A 408 35.22 -36.17 28.43
CA SER A 408 35.27 -37.51 27.84
C SER A 408 33.93 -38.04 27.28
N SER A 409 32.80 -37.39 27.60
CA SER A 409 31.46 -37.79 27.18
C SER A 409 30.90 -37.03 25.97
N ASN A 410 31.50 -35.91 25.55
CA ASN A 410 30.96 -35.03 24.48
C ASN A 410 32.00 -34.63 23.41
N ILE A 411 33.10 -35.39 23.27
CA ILE A 411 34.12 -35.16 22.22
C ILE A 411 33.53 -35.46 20.82
N PRO A 412 33.74 -34.58 19.81
CA PRO A 412 33.20 -34.78 18.45
C PRO A 412 33.78 -35.99 17.70
N GLY A 413 35.08 -36.27 17.86
CA GLY A 413 35.74 -37.40 17.20
C GLY A 413 35.85 -37.21 15.69
N THR A 414 35.10 -37.97 14.88
CA THR A 414 35.01 -37.74 13.41
C THR A 414 33.63 -37.24 13.00
N ASP A 415 32.75 -37.03 13.97
CA ASP A 415 31.33 -36.83 13.76
C ASP A 415 31.00 -35.34 13.89
N ILE A 416 30.67 -34.72 12.76
CA ILE A 416 30.30 -33.30 12.70
C ILE A 416 28.97 -33.02 13.41
N ASP A 417 28.08 -34.02 13.53
CA ASP A 417 26.82 -33.84 14.25
C ASP A 417 27.08 -33.61 15.74
N LYS A 418 28.06 -34.31 16.33
CA LYS A 418 28.47 -34.09 17.72
C LYS A 418 29.14 -32.74 17.94
N LEU A 419 29.83 -32.22 16.93
CA LEU A 419 30.39 -30.87 16.96
C LEU A 419 29.27 -29.83 16.99
N VAL A 420 28.25 -29.99 16.14
CA VAL A 420 27.06 -29.12 16.09
C VAL A 420 26.25 -29.21 17.39
N GLU A 421 25.98 -30.41 17.89
CA GLU A 421 25.28 -30.62 19.17
C GLU A 421 26.03 -29.97 20.34
N GLY A 422 27.36 -30.13 20.38
CA GLY A 422 28.22 -29.48 21.37
C GLY A 422 28.05 -27.96 21.34
N ILE A 423 28.13 -27.36 20.15
CA ILE A 423 27.92 -25.93 19.92
C ILE A 423 26.53 -25.46 20.37
N GLN A 424 25.47 -26.16 19.95
CA GLN A 424 24.08 -25.81 20.26
C GLN A 424 23.76 -25.93 21.76
N SER A 425 24.49 -26.79 22.47
CA SER A 425 24.34 -26.99 23.92
C SER A 425 25.11 -25.96 24.77
N ALA A 426 25.92 -25.10 24.16
CA ALA A 426 26.73 -24.12 24.89
C ALA A 426 25.86 -23.07 25.60
N THR A 427 26.29 -22.65 26.78
CA THR A 427 25.68 -21.51 27.48
C THR A 427 25.74 -20.26 26.59
N ASN A 428 24.63 -19.51 26.52
CA ASN A 428 24.44 -18.33 25.65
C ASN A 428 24.35 -18.62 24.14
N TYR A 429 24.31 -19.90 23.70
CA TYR A 429 24.11 -20.23 22.28
C TYR A 429 22.81 -19.63 21.71
N GLY A 430 21.73 -19.70 22.49
CA GLY A 430 20.44 -19.11 22.11
C GLY A 430 20.49 -17.60 21.87
N ASP A 431 21.47 -16.92 22.49
CA ASP A 431 21.68 -15.46 22.41
C ASP A 431 22.66 -15.06 21.29
N LEU A 432 23.26 -16.02 20.58
CA LEU A 432 24.04 -15.74 19.37
C LEU A 432 23.12 -15.30 18.23
N LYS A 433 23.60 -14.37 17.41
CA LYS A 433 22.88 -13.85 16.23
C LYS A 433 22.83 -14.80 15.03
N PHE A 434 23.36 -16.01 15.15
CA PHE A 434 23.30 -17.05 14.14
C PHE A 434 23.01 -18.41 14.79
N GLU A 435 22.45 -19.31 14.01
CA GLU A 435 22.34 -20.73 14.30
C GLU A 435 23.46 -21.47 13.57
N VAL A 436 23.82 -22.64 14.07
CA VAL A 436 24.91 -23.47 13.57
C VAL A 436 24.32 -24.84 13.28
N ALA A 437 24.49 -25.30 12.05
CA ALA A 437 24.09 -26.61 11.57
C ALA A 437 25.27 -27.26 10.82
N LYS A 438 25.08 -28.49 10.33
CA LYS A 438 25.97 -29.07 9.32
C LYS A 438 25.42 -28.78 7.93
N SER A 439 26.31 -28.71 6.94
CA SER A 439 25.92 -28.59 5.55
C SER A 439 25.21 -29.83 5.01
N ALA A 440 24.44 -29.64 3.94
CA ALA A 440 23.72 -30.73 3.27
C ALA A 440 24.66 -31.86 2.77
N ASP A 441 25.90 -31.50 2.42
CA ASP A 441 26.96 -32.46 2.04
C ASP A 441 27.66 -33.12 3.25
N GLY A 442 27.33 -32.69 4.48
CA GLY A 442 27.87 -33.22 5.74
C GLY A 442 29.34 -32.86 6.02
N SER A 443 29.96 -31.98 5.23
CA SER A 443 31.40 -31.70 5.30
C SER A 443 31.77 -30.38 5.97
N LYS A 444 30.81 -29.45 6.15
CA LYS A 444 31.03 -28.10 6.66
C LYS A 444 30.05 -27.76 7.79
N LEU A 445 30.42 -26.78 8.61
CA LEU A 445 29.51 -26.11 9.52
C LEU A 445 28.82 -24.96 8.78
N GLU A 446 27.49 -24.92 8.85
CA GLU A 446 26.67 -23.83 8.32
C GLU A 446 26.24 -22.90 9.44
N PHE A 447 26.62 -21.63 9.34
CA PHE A 447 26.22 -20.56 10.22
C PHE A 447 25.10 -19.78 9.54
N THR A 448 23.86 -20.01 9.97
CA THR A 448 22.68 -19.32 9.45
C THR A 448 22.37 -18.12 10.34
N TYR A 449 22.56 -16.90 9.86
CA TYR A 449 22.20 -15.71 10.63
C TYR A 449 20.71 -15.70 10.95
N LYS A 450 20.35 -15.43 12.20
CA LYS A 450 18.94 -15.27 12.59
C LYS A 450 18.41 -14.01 11.90
N ALA A 451 17.22 -14.09 11.31
CA ALA A 451 16.62 -12.99 10.56
C ALA A 451 16.73 -11.66 11.31
N ALA A 452 17.14 -10.58 10.62
CA ALA A 452 17.09 -9.25 11.19
C ALA A 452 15.63 -8.82 11.32
N GLY A 453 14.99 -9.16 12.43
CA GLY A 453 13.86 -8.36 12.88
C GLY A 453 14.32 -6.94 13.21
N ARG A 454 13.39 -5.98 13.19
CA ARG A 454 13.56 -4.57 13.63
C ARG A 454 14.64 -4.41 14.72
N ASN A 455 15.50 -3.38 14.65
CA ASN A 455 16.53 -3.09 15.67
C ASN A 455 16.09 -3.47 17.10
N TYR A 456 16.94 -4.18 17.84
CA TYR A 456 16.66 -4.51 19.24
C TYR A 456 16.44 -3.21 20.01
N GLN A 457 15.26 -3.07 20.62
CA GLN A 457 14.99 -1.97 21.54
C GLN A 457 16.01 -2.05 22.69
N VAL A 458 16.56 -0.89 23.07
CA VAL A 458 17.43 -0.79 24.24
C VAL A 458 16.80 0.21 25.19
N ASP A 459 16.44 -0.31 26.36
CA ASP A 459 15.91 0.50 27.44
C ASP A 459 17.00 0.66 28.49
N THR A 460 17.21 1.88 28.98
CA THR A 460 18.26 2.18 29.96
C THR A 460 17.64 2.65 31.26
N TRP A 461 18.11 2.08 32.37
CA TRP A 461 17.86 2.58 33.71
C TRP A 461 19.16 3.07 34.33
N THR A 462 19.18 4.32 34.79
CA THR A 462 20.32 4.90 35.51
C THR A 462 19.96 5.00 36.99
N PRO A 463 20.28 4.00 37.83
CA PRO A 463 19.91 4.01 39.24
C PRO A 463 20.65 5.12 39.98
N THR A 464 19.90 5.91 40.75
CA THR A 464 20.46 6.90 41.68
C THR A 464 20.77 6.28 43.03
N THR A 465 21.57 6.96 43.86
CA THR A 465 21.85 6.50 45.24
C THR A 465 20.57 6.38 46.06
N SER A 466 19.60 7.28 45.86
CA SER A 466 18.26 7.21 46.47
C SER A 466 17.40 6.03 45.99
N ASP A 467 17.67 5.48 44.80
CA ASP A 467 16.98 4.29 44.33
C ASP A 467 17.51 3.02 45.02
N LEU A 468 18.78 3.02 45.44
CA LEU A 468 19.41 1.82 46.00
C LEU A 468 19.37 1.77 47.53
N THR A 469 19.09 2.90 48.19
CA THR A 469 19.11 3.04 49.66
C THR A 469 17.87 3.72 50.20
N ASN A 470 17.32 3.22 51.31
CA ASN A 470 16.36 3.94 52.14
C ASN A 470 17.04 5.14 52.82
N GLY A 471 16.24 6.12 53.27
CA GLY A 471 16.74 7.29 54.02
C GLY A 471 17.45 6.96 55.35
N ASP A 472 17.39 5.69 55.79
CA ASP A 472 18.07 5.13 56.96
C ASP A 472 19.36 4.32 56.61
N GLY A 473 19.73 4.21 55.33
CA GLY A 473 20.91 3.48 54.85
C GLY A 473 20.70 1.98 54.59
N SER A 474 19.49 1.44 54.79
CA SER A 474 19.16 0.06 54.39
C SER A 474 18.93 -0.07 52.87
N ALA A 475 19.09 -1.26 52.31
CA ALA A 475 18.93 -1.48 50.87
C ALA A 475 17.46 -1.47 50.45
N ASN A 476 17.12 -0.76 49.37
CA ASN A 476 15.79 -0.86 48.76
C ASN A 476 15.59 -2.22 48.08
N ALA A 477 14.39 -2.78 48.18
CA ALA A 477 13.98 -3.90 47.35
C ALA A 477 13.62 -3.40 45.95
N ILE A 478 14.28 -3.98 44.95
CA ILE A 478 14.06 -3.68 43.53
C ILE A 478 13.29 -4.85 42.91
N VAL A 479 12.25 -4.52 42.16
CA VAL A 479 11.47 -5.46 41.35
C VAL A 479 11.56 -5.03 39.89
N ILE A 480 11.95 -5.95 39.01
CA ILE A 480 11.96 -5.76 37.56
C ILE A 480 10.91 -6.69 36.96
N ASP A 481 9.94 -6.13 36.25
CA ASP A 481 8.83 -6.87 35.65
C ASP A 481 8.76 -6.60 34.15
N ASN A 482 8.71 -7.67 33.35
CA ASN A 482 8.53 -7.59 31.90
C ASN A 482 7.06 -7.68 31.43
N GLY A 483 6.11 -7.71 32.36
CA GLY A 483 4.66 -7.89 32.11
C GLY A 483 4.19 -9.34 32.23
N ASN A 484 5.10 -10.31 32.14
CA ASN A 484 4.82 -11.75 32.20
C ASN A 484 5.54 -12.46 33.36
N SER A 485 6.69 -11.95 33.83
CA SER A 485 7.51 -12.54 34.88
C SER A 485 8.33 -11.49 35.62
N GLN A 486 8.44 -11.65 36.95
CA GLN A 486 9.11 -10.71 37.84
C GLN A 486 10.43 -11.25 38.39
N VAL A 487 11.47 -10.41 38.34
CA VAL A 487 12.69 -10.54 39.15
C VAL A 487 12.50 -9.66 40.39
N ALA A 488 11.97 -10.25 41.46
CA ALA A 488 11.62 -9.53 42.69
C ALA A 488 12.72 -9.60 43.76
N ASN A 489 12.68 -8.69 44.74
CA ASN A 489 13.56 -8.67 45.92
C ASN A 489 15.05 -8.60 45.60
N ILE A 490 15.44 -7.96 44.49
CA ILE A 490 16.84 -7.66 44.23
C ILE A 490 17.26 -6.61 45.27
N SER A 491 18.28 -6.92 46.05
CA SER A 491 18.87 -6.00 47.02
C SER A 491 20.39 -6.10 46.98
N LEU A 492 21.05 -4.97 47.22
CA LEU A 492 22.51 -4.86 47.23
C LEU A 492 23.00 -4.64 48.67
N ALA A 493 24.12 -5.27 49.02
CA ALA A 493 24.79 -4.96 50.28
C ALA A 493 25.25 -3.49 50.31
N ALA A 494 25.29 -2.89 51.51
CA ALA A 494 25.58 -1.46 51.68
C ALA A 494 26.88 -0.97 51.03
N ALA A 495 27.91 -1.83 50.99
CA ALA A 495 29.19 -1.51 50.35
C ALA A 495 29.14 -1.52 48.80
N ALA A 496 28.08 -2.02 48.20
CA ALA A 496 27.89 -2.14 46.74
C ALA A 496 26.89 -1.13 46.18
N HIS A 497 26.34 -0.24 47.01
CA HIS A 497 25.47 0.84 46.57
C HIS A 497 26.23 1.79 45.63
N GLY A 498 25.69 2.02 44.43
CA GLY A 498 26.34 2.81 43.37
C GLY A 498 27.27 2.01 42.43
N ASN A 499 27.44 0.70 42.65
CA ASN A 499 28.17 -0.17 41.74
C ASN A 499 27.21 -0.89 40.77
N VAL A 500 27.18 -0.44 39.52
CA VAL A 500 26.32 -0.99 38.46
C VAL A 500 26.67 -2.45 38.14
N ASP A 501 27.94 -2.85 38.23
CA ASP A 501 28.35 -4.24 37.95
C ASP A 501 27.84 -5.20 39.03
N ALA A 502 27.82 -4.76 40.29
CA ALA A 502 27.25 -5.52 41.40
C ALA A 502 25.73 -5.66 41.24
N LEU A 503 25.04 -4.60 40.77
CA LEU A 503 23.60 -4.64 40.47
C LEU A 503 23.29 -5.61 39.33
N ILE A 504 24.04 -5.54 38.23
CA ILE A 504 23.88 -6.45 37.08
C ILE A 504 24.11 -7.91 37.51
N THR A 505 25.13 -8.16 38.34
CA THR A 505 25.41 -9.49 38.88
C THR A 505 24.27 -10.00 39.74
N ALA A 506 23.69 -9.15 40.60
CA ALA A 506 22.53 -9.48 41.42
C ALA A 506 21.27 -9.78 40.57
N ILE A 507 21.05 -9.02 39.48
CA ILE A 507 19.94 -9.27 38.54
C ILE A 507 20.13 -10.60 37.82
N LYS A 508 21.32 -10.85 37.24
CA LYS A 508 21.62 -12.08 36.48
C LYS A 508 21.62 -13.33 37.36
N GLY A 509 22.01 -13.20 38.63
CA GLY A 509 22.05 -14.31 39.59
C GLY A 509 20.70 -14.75 40.14
N HIS A 510 19.61 -14.03 39.83
CA HIS A 510 18.28 -14.35 40.35
C HIS A 510 17.61 -15.50 39.57
N GLY A 511 16.95 -16.43 40.27
CA GLY A 511 16.39 -17.65 39.66
C GLY A 511 15.36 -17.42 38.54
N SER A 512 14.62 -16.30 38.59
CA SER A 512 13.64 -15.91 37.56
C SER A 512 14.23 -15.10 36.39
N TYR A 513 15.54 -14.83 36.37
CA TYR A 513 16.16 -14.02 35.32
C TYR A 513 16.16 -14.70 33.94
N GLY A 514 16.34 -16.03 33.90
CA GLY A 514 16.30 -16.79 32.64
C GLY A 514 14.99 -16.65 31.87
N ALA A 515 13.87 -16.44 32.59
CA ALA A 515 12.53 -16.26 32.04
C ALA A 515 12.25 -14.83 31.52
N GLN A 516 13.22 -13.92 31.62
CA GLN A 516 13.08 -12.56 31.12
C GLN A 516 13.21 -12.50 29.60
N ASN A 517 12.43 -11.62 28.95
CA ASN A 517 12.47 -11.35 27.51
C ASN A 517 13.58 -10.36 27.13
N PHE A 518 14.44 -9.95 28.06
CA PHE A 518 15.59 -9.09 27.85
C PHE A 518 16.83 -9.65 28.55
N THR A 519 17.98 -9.11 28.18
CA THR A 519 19.28 -9.33 28.82
C THR A 519 19.81 -8.00 29.36
N VAL A 520 20.50 -8.05 30.50
CA VAL A 520 21.03 -6.83 31.14
C VAL A 520 22.53 -6.66 30.92
N TYR A 521 22.93 -5.44 30.57
CA TYR A 521 24.32 -5.03 30.37
C TYR A 521 24.58 -3.69 31.05
N LYS A 522 25.87 -3.33 31.16
CA LYS A 522 26.28 -2.02 31.63
C LYS A 522 26.27 -1.05 30.45
N ASN A 523 25.71 0.14 30.65
CA ASN A 523 25.69 1.16 29.62
C ASN A 523 27.10 1.66 29.27
N ALA A 524 27.25 2.27 28.10
CA ALA A 524 28.55 2.76 27.62
C ALA A 524 29.20 3.80 28.56
N ALA A 525 28.39 4.58 29.29
CA ALA A 525 28.85 5.55 30.28
C ALA A 525 29.27 4.92 31.62
N GLY A 526 29.00 3.63 31.82
CA GLY A 526 29.30 2.87 33.04
C GLY A 526 28.45 3.20 34.26
N THR A 527 27.39 3.99 34.09
CA THR A 527 26.54 4.56 35.16
C THR A 527 25.12 3.97 35.21
N GLY A 528 24.74 3.14 34.24
CA GLY A 528 23.38 2.60 34.12
C GLY A 528 23.31 1.17 33.59
N VAL A 529 22.15 0.56 33.74
CA VAL A 529 21.80 -0.79 33.28
C VAL A 529 21.04 -0.68 31.96
N GLU A 530 21.56 -1.27 30.90
CA GLU A 530 20.90 -1.45 29.61
C GLU A 530 20.13 -2.77 29.60
N PHE A 531 18.86 -2.73 29.21
CA PHE A 531 17.99 -3.87 28.94
C PHE A 531 17.90 -4.03 27.42
N ILE A 532 18.46 -5.11 26.91
CA ILE A 532 18.45 -5.46 25.49
C ILE A 532 17.49 -6.63 25.29
N TYR A 533 16.41 -6.42 24.55
CA TYR A 533 15.41 -7.47 24.34
C TYR A 533 15.97 -8.65 23.55
N LYS A 534 15.51 -9.86 23.86
CA LYS A 534 15.88 -11.10 23.16
C LYS A 534 15.16 -11.24 21.81
N THR A 535 14.03 -10.56 21.66
CA THR A 535 13.26 -10.50 20.41
C THR A 535 13.41 -9.11 19.79
N PRO A 536 13.70 -9.01 18.48
CA PRO A 536 13.81 -7.72 17.79
C PRO A 536 12.48 -6.93 17.74
N GLY A 537 12.56 -5.60 17.71
CA GLY A 537 11.42 -4.67 17.61
C GLY A 537 10.88 -4.08 18.91
N ASP A 538 9.82 -3.26 18.80
CA ASP A 538 9.18 -2.60 19.95
C ASP A 538 8.57 -3.62 20.90
N GLN A 539 9.11 -3.70 22.11
CA GLN A 539 8.67 -4.53 23.22
C GLN A 539 8.16 -3.64 24.37
N THR A 540 7.29 -4.19 25.20
CA THR A 540 6.84 -3.51 26.42
C THR A 540 8.01 -3.28 27.36
N LYS A 541 8.28 -2.00 27.67
CA LYS A 541 9.34 -1.55 28.59
C LYS A 541 9.31 -2.33 29.90
N PRO A 542 10.46 -2.77 30.46
CA PRO A 542 10.47 -3.32 31.81
C PRO A 542 9.96 -2.25 32.77
N SER A 543 9.03 -2.63 33.63
CA SER A 543 8.68 -1.79 34.77
C SER A 543 9.64 -2.08 35.90
N ILE A 544 10.28 -1.03 36.42
CA ILE A 544 11.18 -1.13 37.55
C ILE A 544 10.50 -0.45 38.73
N THR A 545 10.27 -1.21 39.79
CA THR A 545 9.69 -0.72 41.03
C THR A 545 10.73 -0.79 42.14
N VAL A 546 10.94 0.34 42.80
CA VAL A 546 11.89 0.51 43.89
C VAL A 546 11.12 1.04 45.10
N ALA A 547 11.19 0.33 46.23
CA ALA A 547 10.49 0.72 47.47
C ALA A 547 8.98 1.02 47.27
N GLY A 548 8.34 0.33 46.33
CA GLY A 548 6.91 0.49 46.01
C GLY A 548 6.56 1.62 45.03
N ALA A 549 7.55 2.37 44.52
CA ALA A 549 7.36 3.40 43.49
C ALA A 549 8.03 2.99 42.16
N GLN A 550 7.39 3.33 41.04
CA GLN A 550 7.92 3.03 39.71
C GLN A 550 9.00 4.06 39.31
N VAL A 551 10.13 3.58 38.80
CA VAL A 551 11.26 4.41 38.35
C VAL A 551 11.26 4.55 36.83
N VAL A 552 11.74 5.70 36.33
CA VAL A 552 11.78 6.01 34.90
C VAL A 552 12.82 5.15 34.20
N VAL A 553 12.39 4.47 33.13
CA VAL A 553 13.24 3.75 32.19
C VAL A 553 13.21 4.50 30.86
N SER A 554 14.37 5.00 30.40
CA SER A 554 14.48 5.77 29.17
C SER A 554 14.79 4.86 27.99
N THR A 555 14.06 5.01 26.89
CA THR A 555 14.42 4.43 25.59
C THR A 555 15.61 5.18 25.01
N SER A 556 16.73 4.50 24.79
CA SER A 556 17.82 5.03 23.97
C SER A 556 17.61 4.62 22.51
N ASP A 557 18.04 5.46 21.57
CA ASP A 557 18.01 5.14 20.14
C ASP A 557 18.62 3.76 19.84
N THR A 558 18.04 3.12 18.84
CA THR A 558 18.34 1.78 18.35
C THR A 558 19.85 1.52 18.29
N LYS A 559 20.35 0.51 19.01
CA LYS A 559 21.67 -0.06 18.70
C LYS A 559 21.55 -0.74 17.35
N ALA A 560 22.26 -0.21 16.35
CA ALA A 560 22.53 -0.96 15.14
C ALA A 560 23.14 -2.32 15.54
N ALA A 561 22.67 -3.40 14.92
CA ALA A 561 23.36 -4.67 14.94
C ALA A 561 24.66 -4.53 14.12
N GLY A 562 25.63 -3.77 14.63
CA GLY A 562 26.98 -3.70 14.06
C GLY A 562 27.78 -4.92 14.50
N PRO A 563 28.49 -5.61 13.59
CA PRO A 563 29.16 -6.86 13.88
C PRO A 563 30.49 -6.64 14.62
N GLY A 564 30.80 -7.52 15.57
CA GLY A 564 32.10 -8.19 15.51
C GLY A 564 31.85 -9.55 14.85
N ARG A 565 32.83 -10.08 14.14
CA ARG A 565 32.64 -11.32 13.37
C ARG A 565 32.55 -12.53 14.29
N PRO A 566 31.92 -13.63 13.85
CA PRO A 566 32.22 -14.91 14.43
C PRO A 566 33.70 -15.22 14.29
N SER A 567 34.39 -15.16 15.43
CA SER A 567 35.70 -15.73 15.61
C SER A 567 35.51 -17.18 16.01
N TYR A 568 36.19 -18.06 15.29
CA TYR A 568 36.37 -19.45 15.65
C TYR A 568 37.78 -19.59 16.19
N ASP A 569 37.92 -19.77 17.50
CA ASP A 569 39.22 -19.94 18.14
C ASP A 569 39.25 -21.29 18.87
N ILE A 570 40.13 -22.17 18.38
CA ILE A 570 40.56 -23.38 19.06
C ILE A 570 41.96 -23.06 19.59
N SER A 571 42.19 -23.30 20.89
CA SER A 571 43.51 -23.15 21.50
C SER A 571 44.61 -23.86 20.69
N GLY A 572 45.35 -23.09 19.87
CA GLY A 572 46.57 -23.54 19.20
C GLY A 572 46.56 -23.69 17.67
N GLN A 573 45.52 -23.32 16.92
CA GLN A 573 45.59 -23.27 15.45
C GLN A 573 44.94 -22.00 14.87
N THR A 574 45.70 -21.26 14.06
CA THR A 574 45.21 -20.15 13.24
C THR A 574 44.99 -20.67 11.82
N ASP A 575 43.74 -20.76 11.38
CA ASP A 575 43.45 -20.99 9.96
C ASP A 575 43.22 -19.64 9.27
N ASP A 576 43.91 -19.44 8.16
CA ASP A 576 44.11 -18.17 7.44
C ASP A 576 42.91 -17.85 6.50
N SER A 577 41.77 -18.55 6.66
CA SER A 577 40.64 -18.46 5.73
C SER A 577 39.51 -17.49 6.16
N ILE A 578 39.73 -16.62 7.15
CA ILE A 578 38.71 -15.66 7.62
C ILE A 578 39.17 -14.21 7.41
N ALA A 579 39.53 -13.89 6.17
CA ALA A 579 39.45 -12.53 5.66
C ALA A 579 38.35 -12.51 4.60
N LEU A 580 37.22 -11.83 4.84
CA LEU A 580 36.74 -10.68 4.05
C LEU A 580 35.40 -10.18 4.61
N LYS A 581 35.14 -8.85 4.50
CA LYS A 581 33.91 -8.13 4.91
C LYS A 581 32.82 -8.36 3.83
N GLU A 582 31.51 -8.19 4.01
CA GLU A 582 30.63 -7.30 4.83
C GLU A 582 29.40 -8.06 5.40
N ALA A 583 28.57 -7.37 6.18
CA ALA A 583 27.37 -7.87 6.85
C ALA A 583 26.08 -7.32 6.24
N GLY A 584 24.97 -8.04 6.41
CA GLY A 584 23.60 -7.52 6.31
C GLY A 584 22.70 -8.49 5.57
N VAL A 585 21.42 -8.56 5.96
CA VAL A 585 20.37 -9.31 5.26
C VAL A 585 20.38 -8.89 3.79
N ASN A 586 21.08 -9.67 2.96
CA ASN A 586 21.18 -9.40 1.54
C ASN A 586 20.04 -10.22 0.93
N SER A 587 18.91 -9.57 0.66
CA SER A 587 17.86 -10.20 -0.13
C SER A 587 18.51 -10.68 -1.42
N LEU A 588 18.61 -12.01 -1.60
CA LEU A 588 19.24 -12.61 -2.78
C LEU A 588 18.45 -12.27 -4.07
N GLY A 589 17.23 -11.76 -3.91
CA GLY A 589 16.37 -11.24 -4.97
C GLY A 589 16.56 -9.75 -5.32
N TYR A 590 15.47 -9.09 -5.69
CA TYR A 590 15.45 -7.76 -6.29
C TYR A 590 15.25 -6.63 -5.27
N TYR A 591 14.54 -6.92 -4.18
CA TYR A 591 14.06 -5.96 -3.18
C TYR A 591 14.47 -6.37 -1.77
N THR A 592 14.72 -5.39 -0.89
CA THR A 592 15.00 -5.64 0.53
C THR A 592 13.73 -6.02 1.30
N GLU A 593 13.85 -6.95 2.26
CA GLU A 593 12.74 -7.39 3.11
C GLU A 593 12.09 -6.21 3.85
N ASN A 594 10.75 -6.25 3.96
CA ASN A 594 9.95 -5.30 4.75
C ASN A 594 10.14 -3.80 4.35
N SER A 595 10.67 -3.53 3.17
CA SER A 595 10.97 -2.19 2.70
C SER A 595 10.67 -2.06 1.22
N ALA A 596 9.39 -1.82 0.88
CA ALA A 596 9.07 -1.01 -0.29
C ALA A 596 7.57 -0.77 -0.50
N ALA A 597 7.15 0.49 -0.34
CA ALA A 597 5.97 1.01 -1.00
C ALA A 597 6.36 1.69 -2.31
N GLY A 598 5.56 1.54 -3.36
CA GLY A 598 5.76 2.23 -4.63
C GLY A 598 5.67 3.74 -4.47
N SER A 599 6.73 4.45 -4.85
CA SER A 599 6.75 5.91 -4.84
C SER A 599 6.06 6.46 -6.08
N LEU A 600 5.21 7.47 -5.91
CA LEU A 600 4.57 8.14 -7.03
C LEU A 600 5.60 8.93 -7.85
N LYS A 601 5.76 8.54 -9.11
CA LYS A 601 6.38 9.33 -10.16
C LYS A 601 5.27 10.02 -10.94
N ASN A 602 5.17 11.33 -10.76
CA ASN A 602 4.09 12.12 -11.33
C ASN A 602 4.44 12.66 -12.72
N LEU A 603 3.48 13.29 -13.40
CA LEU A 603 3.69 13.80 -14.76
C LEU A 603 4.75 14.89 -14.86
N THR A 604 4.98 15.68 -13.80
CA THR A 604 5.98 16.77 -13.82
C THR A 604 7.41 16.24 -13.89
N GLN A 605 7.62 14.96 -13.55
CA GLN A 605 8.91 14.27 -13.62
C GLN A 605 9.17 13.59 -14.97
N ILE A 606 8.26 13.71 -15.95
CA ILE A 606 8.42 13.13 -17.29
C ILE A 606 9.56 13.81 -18.03
N GLN A 607 10.52 13.01 -18.49
CA GLN A 607 11.67 13.44 -19.27
C GLN A 607 11.81 12.52 -20.49
N ILE A 608 11.73 13.11 -21.67
CA ILE A 608 11.90 12.43 -22.96
C ILE A 608 13.12 12.99 -23.71
N SER A 609 14.06 13.60 -23.01
CA SER A 609 15.26 14.21 -23.58
C SER A 609 16.32 13.19 -23.99
N ASN A 610 16.24 11.96 -23.47
CA ASN A 610 17.08 10.83 -23.86
C ASN A 610 16.23 9.56 -24.07
N MET A 611 16.83 8.51 -24.63
CA MET A 611 16.13 7.29 -25.04
C MET A 611 15.66 6.46 -23.84
N VAL A 612 16.47 6.41 -22.78
CA VAL A 612 16.19 5.63 -21.57
C VAL A 612 15.03 6.26 -20.79
N ASP A 613 15.11 7.56 -20.51
CA ASP A 613 14.09 8.33 -19.82
C ASP A 613 12.79 8.40 -20.63
N ALA A 614 12.87 8.38 -21.98
CA ALA A 614 11.68 8.30 -22.83
C ALA A 614 10.92 6.98 -22.63
N GLY A 615 11.64 5.86 -22.51
CA GLY A 615 11.04 4.55 -22.17
C GLY A 615 10.35 4.57 -20.80
N ASP A 616 11.00 5.17 -19.81
CA ASP A 616 10.42 5.31 -18.47
C ASP A 616 9.19 6.21 -18.45
N SER A 617 9.23 7.31 -19.21
CA SER A 617 8.12 8.23 -19.37
C SER A 617 6.88 7.55 -19.96
N ILE A 618 7.04 6.61 -20.90
CA ILE A 618 5.91 5.81 -21.43
C ILE A 618 5.24 5.04 -20.29
N SER A 619 5.99 4.40 -19.40
CA SER A 619 5.41 3.66 -18.27
C SER A 619 4.64 4.55 -17.29
N ILE A 620 5.11 5.79 -17.07
CA ILE A 620 4.43 6.79 -16.23
C ILE A 620 3.12 7.25 -16.88
N ILE A 621 3.15 7.53 -18.19
CA ILE A 621 1.99 7.98 -18.96
C ILE A 621 0.95 6.86 -19.08
N ASP A 622 1.37 5.61 -19.29
CA ASP A 622 0.46 4.45 -19.37
C ASP A 622 -0.25 4.23 -18.03
N ALA A 623 0.46 4.36 -16.90
CA ALA A 623 -0.18 4.31 -15.58
C ALA A 623 -1.14 5.50 -15.35
N ALA A 624 -0.79 6.70 -15.80
CA ALA A 624 -1.69 7.85 -15.73
C ALA A 624 -2.95 7.65 -16.58
N LEU A 625 -2.82 7.09 -17.79
CA LEU A 625 -3.96 6.72 -18.65
C LEU A 625 -4.84 5.67 -17.98
N ASP A 626 -4.26 4.62 -17.41
CA ASP A 626 -4.98 3.59 -16.65
C ASP A 626 -5.72 4.21 -15.46
N LYS A 627 -5.11 5.20 -14.77
CA LYS A 627 -5.74 5.94 -13.67
C LYS A 627 -6.92 6.79 -14.13
N VAL A 628 -6.80 7.54 -15.23
CA VAL A 628 -7.92 8.29 -15.82
C VAL A 628 -9.02 7.35 -16.28
N ALA A 629 -8.68 6.23 -16.93
CA ALA A 629 -9.65 5.23 -17.35
C ALA A 629 -10.43 4.64 -16.16
N GLN A 630 -9.77 4.40 -15.03
CA GLN A 630 -10.42 3.98 -13.79
C GLN A 630 -11.43 5.04 -13.30
N MET A 631 -11.02 6.30 -13.22
CA MET A 631 -11.92 7.40 -12.81
C MET A 631 -13.16 7.50 -13.72
N ARG A 632 -12.98 7.40 -15.05
CA ARG A 632 -14.07 7.42 -16.02
C ARG A 632 -15.00 6.20 -15.88
N SER A 633 -14.43 5.03 -15.61
CA SER A 633 -15.21 3.81 -15.35
C SER A 633 -16.09 3.95 -14.10
N ASP A 634 -15.54 4.50 -13.01
CA ASP A 634 -16.26 4.72 -11.77
C ASP A 634 -17.38 5.76 -11.94
N LEU A 635 -17.11 6.85 -12.68
CA LEU A 635 -18.13 7.85 -13.03
C LEU A 635 -19.22 7.27 -13.92
N GLY A 636 -18.88 6.44 -14.91
CA GLY A 636 -19.86 5.75 -15.74
C GLY A 636 -20.77 4.83 -14.92
N ALA A 637 -20.25 4.17 -13.88
CA ALA A 637 -21.07 3.39 -12.96
C ALA A 637 -22.04 4.29 -12.14
N ILE A 638 -21.57 5.45 -11.68
CA ILE A 638 -22.38 6.45 -10.97
C ILE A 638 -23.46 7.03 -11.89
N GLU A 639 -23.14 7.39 -13.13
CA GLU A 639 -24.11 7.89 -14.12
C GLU A 639 -25.23 6.88 -14.36
N ASN A 640 -24.87 5.61 -14.57
CA ASN A 640 -25.85 4.53 -14.70
C ASN A 640 -26.75 4.42 -13.46
N ARG A 641 -26.15 4.45 -12.26
CA ARG A 641 -26.90 4.41 -11.00
C ARG A 641 -27.84 5.61 -10.86
N LEU A 642 -27.39 6.82 -11.18
CA LEU A 642 -28.21 8.03 -11.18
C LEU A 642 -29.37 7.92 -12.18
N ALA A 643 -29.13 7.43 -13.39
CA ALA A 643 -30.18 7.24 -14.40
C ALA A 643 -31.26 6.24 -13.94
N TYR A 644 -30.85 5.12 -13.30
CA TYR A 644 -31.80 4.18 -12.70
C TYR A 644 -32.56 4.80 -11.54
N THR A 645 -31.88 5.55 -10.66
CA THR A 645 -32.52 6.27 -9.55
C THR A 645 -33.53 7.29 -10.06
N VAL A 646 -33.21 8.10 -11.05
CA VAL A 646 -34.13 9.07 -11.68
C VAL A 646 -35.37 8.37 -12.21
N SER A 647 -35.20 7.29 -12.97
CA SER A 647 -36.31 6.51 -13.52
C SER A 647 -37.22 5.92 -12.43
N ASN A 648 -36.62 5.41 -11.35
CA ASN A 648 -37.34 4.88 -10.20
C ASN A 648 -38.11 5.97 -9.45
N LEU A 649 -37.46 7.10 -9.15
CA LEU A 649 -38.09 8.22 -8.45
C LEU A 649 -39.25 8.82 -9.25
N MET A 650 -39.11 8.94 -10.58
CA MET A 650 -40.20 9.38 -11.46
C MET A 650 -41.38 8.42 -11.38
N ASN A 651 -41.13 7.10 -11.40
CA ASN A 651 -42.19 6.12 -11.25
C ASN A 651 -42.90 6.23 -9.89
N ILE A 652 -42.15 6.31 -8.80
CA ILE A 652 -42.70 6.47 -7.45
C ILE A 652 -43.48 7.79 -7.34
N ALA A 653 -42.98 8.89 -7.92
CA ALA A 653 -43.65 10.18 -7.95
C ALA A 653 -44.98 10.09 -8.70
N GLU A 654 -45.01 9.43 -9.86
CA GLU A 654 -46.22 9.21 -10.65
C GLU A 654 -47.24 8.34 -9.88
N LYS A 655 -46.80 7.23 -9.27
CA LYS A 655 -47.69 6.37 -8.48
C LYS A 655 -48.23 7.07 -7.23
N THR A 656 -47.39 7.85 -6.55
CA THR A 656 -47.80 8.62 -5.37
C THR A 656 -48.76 9.75 -5.75
N ALA A 657 -48.51 10.43 -6.88
CA ALA A 657 -49.41 11.44 -7.42
C ALA A 657 -50.77 10.83 -7.82
N ALA A 658 -50.78 9.66 -8.46
CA ALA A 658 -52.00 8.94 -8.80
C ALA A 658 -52.76 8.45 -7.55
N ALA A 659 -52.05 7.97 -6.53
CA ALA A 659 -52.65 7.59 -5.24
C ALA A 659 -53.27 8.82 -4.53
N ARG A 660 -52.57 9.96 -4.55
CA ARG A 660 -53.09 11.22 -4.03
C ARG A 660 -54.35 11.66 -4.76
N SER A 661 -54.34 11.65 -6.09
CA SER A 661 -55.49 11.99 -6.95
C SER A 661 -56.72 11.14 -6.60
N ARG A 662 -56.57 9.83 -6.36
CA ARG A 662 -57.69 8.97 -5.93
C ARG A 662 -58.28 9.34 -4.56
N LEU A 663 -57.47 9.92 -3.67
CA LEU A 663 -57.91 10.31 -2.33
C LEU A 663 -58.55 11.71 -2.35
N ASP A 664 -57.93 12.63 -3.07
CA ASP A 664 -58.22 14.05 -3.04
C ASP A 664 -59.17 14.51 -4.14
N ASP A 665 -59.12 13.97 -5.36
CA ASP A 665 -59.90 14.52 -6.47
C ASP A 665 -61.40 14.24 -6.31
N ALA A 666 -62.21 15.27 -6.59
CA ALA A 666 -63.66 15.16 -6.59
C ALA A 666 -64.16 14.44 -7.86
N ASP A 667 -65.09 13.50 -7.69
CA ASP A 667 -65.84 12.93 -8.81
C ASP A 667 -66.86 13.97 -9.30
N TYR A 668 -66.52 14.65 -10.39
CA TYR A 668 -67.35 15.68 -10.99
C TYR A 668 -68.76 15.20 -11.33
N ALA A 669 -68.93 13.94 -11.77
CA ALA A 669 -70.24 13.41 -12.13
C ALA A 669 -71.11 13.22 -10.89
N LEU A 670 -70.52 12.68 -9.82
CA LEU A 670 -71.21 12.51 -8.54
C LEU A 670 -71.54 13.86 -7.89
N GLU A 671 -70.60 14.80 -7.81
CA GLU A 671 -70.84 16.09 -7.16
C GLU A 671 -71.77 17.01 -7.96
N SER A 672 -71.76 16.91 -9.30
CA SER A 672 -72.79 17.58 -10.13
C SER A 672 -74.19 17.02 -9.84
N ALA A 673 -74.31 15.70 -9.64
CA ALA A 673 -75.58 15.07 -9.28
C ALA A 673 -76.03 15.45 -7.86
N ARG A 674 -75.11 15.55 -6.89
CA ARG A 674 -75.42 16.06 -5.53
C ARG A 674 -75.86 17.52 -5.57
N LEU A 675 -75.17 18.36 -6.32
CA LEU A 675 -75.53 19.76 -6.51
C LEU A 675 -76.94 19.90 -7.10
N ALA A 676 -77.24 19.16 -8.17
CA ALA A 676 -78.56 19.15 -8.80
C ALA A 676 -79.65 18.66 -7.84
N LYS A 677 -79.41 17.57 -7.09
CA LYS A 677 -80.33 17.06 -6.06
C LYS A 677 -80.61 18.12 -4.99
N ALA A 678 -79.57 18.77 -4.47
CA ALA A 678 -79.70 19.79 -3.43
C ALA A 678 -80.45 21.03 -3.94
N GLN A 679 -80.24 21.45 -5.19
CA GLN A 679 -81.03 22.53 -5.81
C GLN A 679 -82.51 22.17 -5.93
N VAL A 680 -82.84 20.93 -6.33
CA VAL A 680 -84.23 20.45 -6.42
C VAL A 680 -84.89 20.40 -5.04
N ILE A 681 -84.20 19.92 -4.01
CA ILE A 681 -84.72 19.86 -2.63
C ILE A 681 -84.90 21.28 -2.06
N GLN A 682 -84.03 22.23 -2.38
CA GLN A 682 -84.18 23.63 -1.98
C GLN A 682 -85.47 24.24 -2.58
N GLN A 683 -85.76 24.01 -3.86
CA GLN A 683 -86.98 24.46 -4.52
C GLN A 683 -88.24 23.76 -3.98
N ALA A 684 -88.16 22.45 -3.70
CA ALA A 684 -89.26 21.69 -3.13
C ALA A 684 -89.52 22.05 -1.66
N GLY A 685 -88.47 22.25 -0.86
CA GLY A 685 -88.55 22.57 0.56
C GLY A 685 -89.11 23.97 0.82
N THR A 686 -88.80 24.95 -0.02
CA THR A 686 -89.41 26.29 0.04
C THR A 686 -90.91 26.25 -0.30
N SER A 687 -91.29 25.43 -1.28
CA SER A 687 -92.69 25.16 -1.63
C SER A 687 -93.45 24.45 -0.50
N MET A 688 -92.85 23.45 0.14
CA MET A 688 -93.42 22.74 1.29
C MET A 688 -93.51 23.61 2.54
N LEU A 689 -92.52 24.47 2.80
CA LEU A 689 -92.57 25.44 3.90
C LEU A 689 -93.74 26.41 3.71
N SER A 690 -93.94 26.89 2.48
CA SER A 690 -95.07 27.75 2.11
C SER A 690 -96.42 27.04 2.34
N GLN A 691 -96.53 25.78 1.90
CA GLN A 691 -97.75 24.96 2.06
C GLN A 691 -98.04 24.59 3.53
N ALA A 692 -97.00 24.23 4.31
CA ALA A 692 -97.13 23.90 5.72
C ALA A 692 -97.55 25.12 6.56
N ASN A 693 -97.07 26.32 6.20
CA ASN A 693 -97.48 27.57 6.85
C ASN A 693 -98.94 27.94 6.50
N GLN A 694 -99.37 27.73 5.25
CA GLN A 694 -100.76 27.92 4.82
C GLN A 694 -101.74 27.00 5.55
N LEU A 695 -101.37 25.73 5.79
CA LEU A 695 -102.20 24.79 6.56
C LEU A 695 -102.38 25.22 8.02
N THR A 696 -101.34 25.75 8.67
CA THR A 696 -101.48 26.33 10.02
C THR A 696 -102.34 27.60 10.03
N GLN A 697 -102.26 28.45 9.01
CA GLN A 697 -103.12 29.62 8.88
C GLN A 697 -104.60 29.24 8.67
N LEU A 698 -104.87 28.23 7.85
CA LEU A 698 -106.22 27.67 7.64
C LEU A 698 -106.84 27.12 8.93
N VAL A 699 -106.04 26.50 9.80
CA VAL A 699 -106.50 25.99 11.10
C VAL A 699 -106.70 27.11 12.13
N LEU A 700 -105.86 28.14 12.12
CA LEU A 700 -106.03 29.35 12.94
C LEU A 700 -107.27 30.15 12.53
N ASP A 701 -107.58 30.22 11.24
CA ASP A 701 -108.81 30.84 10.72
C ASP A 701 -110.07 30.03 11.05
N LEU A 702 -109.96 28.72 11.26
CA LEU A 702 -111.08 27.85 11.68
C LEU A 702 -111.37 27.91 13.20
N LEU A 703 -110.43 28.44 13.99
CA LEU A 703 -110.51 28.59 15.45
C LEU A 703 -110.81 30.03 15.91
N ARG A 704 -110.90 30.98 14.97
CA ARG A 704 -111.47 32.33 15.19
C ARG A 704 -112.96 32.32 14.93
#